data_AF-A0AA37UIU2-F1
#
_entry.id   AF-A0AA37UIU2-F1
#
_cell.length_a   1.000
_cell.length_b   1.000
_cell.length_c   1.000
_cell.angle_alpha   90.00
_cell.angle_beta   90.00
_cell.angle_gamma   90.00
#
_symmetry.space_group_name_H-M   'P 1'
#
loop_
_entity.id
_entity.type
_entity.pdbx_description
1 polymer ?
#
loop_
_entity_poly.entity_id
_entity_poly.type
_entity_poly.pdbx_seq_one_letter_code
_entity_poly.pdbx_strand_id
1 'polypeptide(L)'
;MLLALLGSATFWQPSLSVVIVLAAAPALAAMSSWFLLRAVSRRSWIPAAGAVAYAVSPPLLASILEGRLGAVIALAILPWLLLAAIRAIRSWTGLGAAALLGAVVAAASPSLAPPLLAAWVALLLLRPARALRLVWMPLPALGVLAPLAVAQFLRGTSLAVLADPGAAQPTDPVAAWLLALGSSNGGLHGWPAVADAFGVPASVGVVVAIVLIAPLLVLGLLGPFLPGASRSLPALLLAVLGFVAALGAGLVRVAAVEDGFAALWPGPALGLMMLGLLIAAAGTLDALGRAAAAPGLALVVGALLLAVPQLGGLYRDDAAVRAGNGRVLPAVVTAESDLEPQVGTLVLTPQSDGSLRVRLERGRGHGLEDASTFATTAPTASARDERLAELAGNIASRGGYDPAPVLREFGIDFVVLAPVDGTDPAGGGAVSTRAQQALDGSADFTMIGSSEAGLLWRTTVDDIDPATAPAAQEELSAVEPAPLRDAGLVLLALAALLAVPTRIGSPRVRESRHVEDQAEYAFGEEGSRMTEPSGDRRTRIRSVARVGGRILGGVAGLGIAGAAVLGGALPLPSVTGAAEPVVVVPEAADLLQVCAGPLLLAGGGETASTASAVGSEQVVRDVQGGEEEAVRPPSSGGWRPVRRPVWCCVCPSWTTPQASAPRRARPPRARTSRASPRRTASSPATTSGCSAARPSPGAARCSS
;
A
#
# COMPACT_ATOMS: atom_id res chain seq x y z
N MET A 1 9.73 0.79 -10.55
CA MET A 1 10.25 -0.57 -10.87
C MET A 1 9.22 -1.68 -10.69
N LEU A 2 8.60 -1.85 -9.51
CA LEU A 2 7.59 -2.91 -9.28
C LEU A 2 6.43 -2.84 -10.27
N LEU A 3 5.86 -1.66 -10.50
CA LEU A 3 4.81 -1.45 -11.49
C LEU A 3 5.23 -1.85 -12.90
N ALA A 4 6.48 -1.56 -13.30
CA ALA A 4 7.00 -1.97 -14.59
C ALA A 4 7.12 -3.51 -14.72
N LEU A 5 7.50 -4.20 -13.65
CA LEU A 5 7.51 -5.67 -13.61
C LEU A 5 6.09 -6.24 -13.72
N LEU A 6 5.12 -5.72 -12.97
CA LEU A 6 3.73 -6.14 -13.07
C LEU A 6 3.13 -5.86 -14.46
N GLY A 7 3.38 -4.66 -14.99
CA GLY A 7 2.94 -4.25 -16.32
C GLY A 7 3.53 -5.11 -17.42
N SER A 8 4.80 -5.53 -17.30
CA SER A 8 5.44 -6.43 -18.28
C SER A 8 4.76 -7.79 -18.37
N ALA A 9 4.18 -8.31 -17.28
CA ALA A 9 3.43 -9.56 -17.28
C ALA A 9 2.08 -9.46 -18.01
N THR A 10 1.53 -8.24 -18.11
CA THR A 10 0.27 -7.93 -18.80
C THR A 10 0.47 -6.79 -19.79
N PHE A 11 1.47 -6.95 -20.67
CA PHE A 11 1.94 -5.87 -21.56
C PHE A 11 0.85 -5.24 -22.42
N TRP A 12 -0.24 -5.97 -22.70
CA TRP A 12 -1.38 -5.47 -23.48
C TRP A 12 -2.36 -4.62 -22.67
N GLN A 13 -2.37 -4.75 -21.33
CA GLN A 13 -3.26 -4.01 -20.44
C GLN A 13 -2.65 -3.93 -19.02
N PRO A 14 -1.69 -3.00 -18.77
CA PRO A 14 -0.99 -2.92 -17.48
C PRO A 14 -1.90 -2.76 -16.27
N SER A 15 -3.03 -2.05 -16.41
CA SER A 15 -4.04 -1.88 -15.37
C SER A 15 -4.65 -3.21 -14.90
N LEU A 16 -4.71 -4.21 -15.77
CA LEU A 16 -5.22 -5.55 -15.45
C LEU A 16 -4.31 -6.26 -14.44
N SER A 17 -2.98 -6.05 -14.47
CA SER A 17 -2.08 -6.62 -13.45
C SER A 17 -2.39 -6.12 -12.05
N VAL A 18 -2.72 -4.82 -11.90
CA VAL A 18 -3.06 -4.22 -10.61
C VAL A 18 -4.35 -4.84 -10.06
N VAL A 19 -5.36 -4.98 -10.92
CA VAL A 19 -6.64 -5.63 -10.57
C VAL A 19 -6.42 -7.10 -10.17
N ILE A 20 -5.59 -7.84 -10.92
CA ILE A 20 -5.23 -9.22 -10.58
C ILE A 20 -4.55 -9.28 -9.21
N VAL A 21 -3.61 -8.38 -8.92
CA VAL A 21 -2.91 -8.38 -7.64
C VAL A 21 -3.87 -8.07 -6.49
N LEU A 22 -4.73 -7.08 -6.62
CA LEU A 22 -5.74 -6.75 -5.60
C LEU A 22 -6.71 -7.92 -5.38
N ALA A 23 -7.20 -8.55 -6.44
CA ALA A 23 -8.12 -9.67 -6.36
C ALA A 23 -7.45 -10.96 -5.82
N ALA A 24 -6.19 -11.20 -6.17
CA ALA A 24 -5.44 -12.38 -5.74
C ALA A 24 -4.78 -12.20 -4.36
N ALA A 25 -4.73 -10.99 -3.81
CA ALA A 25 -4.03 -10.71 -2.56
C ALA A 25 -4.46 -11.59 -1.37
N PRO A 26 -5.77 -11.81 -1.10
CA PRO A 26 -6.19 -12.73 -0.02
C PRO A 26 -5.72 -14.17 -0.26
N ALA A 27 -5.77 -14.65 -1.52
CA ALA A 27 -5.31 -15.99 -1.87
C ALA A 27 -3.78 -16.13 -1.76
N LEU A 28 -3.03 -15.11 -2.17
CA LEU A 28 -1.58 -15.05 -2.03
C LEU A 28 -1.17 -15.00 -0.56
N ALA A 29 -1.85 -14.20 0.25
CA ALA A 29 -1.65 -14.13 1.69
C ALA A 29 -1.98 -15.47 2.39
N ALA A 30 -3.07 -16.14 1.99
CA ALA A 30 -3.39 -17.49 2.46
C ALA A 30 -2.27 -18.49 2.11
N MET A 31 -1.82 -18.47 0.85
CA MET A 31 -0.79 -19.39 0.37
C MET A 31 0.54 -19.16 1.11
N SER A 32 0.99 -17.91 1.20
CA SER A 32 2.27 -17.57 1.82
C SER A 32 2.29 -17.89 3.31
N SER A 33 1.23 -17.54 4.03
CA SER A 33 1.08 -17.85 5.46
C SER A 33 0.94 -19.35 5.73
N TRP A 34 0.25 -20.10 4.87
CA TRP A 34 0.17 -21.56 4.99
C TRP A 34 1.55 -22.22 4.95
N PHE A 35 2.41 -21.82 4.00
CA PHE A 35 3.77 -22.36 3.90
C PHE A 35 4.63 -22.00 5.12
N LEU A 36 4.47 -20.80 5.67
CA LEU A 36 5.14 -20.37 6.88
C LEU A 36 4.68 -21.22 8.08
N LEU A 37 3.37 -21.36 8.29
CA LEU A 37 2.79 -22.08 9.42
C LEU A 37 3.03 -23.59 9.35
N ARG A 38 3.15 -24.17 8.16
CA ARG A 38 3.61 -25.55 7.94
C ARG A 38 5.02 -25.81 8.48
N ALA A 39 5.86 -24.79 8.59
CA ALA A 39 7.18 -24.93 9.23
C ALA A 39 7.08 -24.99 10.76
N VAL A 40 5.94 -24.60 11.34
CA VAL A 40 5.72 -24.49 12.78
C VAL A 40 4.98 -25.73 13.33
N SER A 41 3.90 -26.15 12.68
CA SER A 41 3.09 -27.32 13.10
C SER A 41 3.10 -28.43 12.05
N ARG A 42 3.12 -29.69 12.53
CA ARG A 42 3.01 -30.89 11.69
C ARG A 42 1.56 -31.22 11.31
N ARG A 43 0.57 -30.79 12.10
CA ARG A 43 -0.85 -31.07 11.84
C ARG A 43 -1.31 -30.26 10.63
N SER A 44 -1.98 -30.89 9.67
CA SER A 44 -2.36 -30.24 8.41
C SER A 44 -3.39 -29.12 8.57
N TRP A 45 -4.28 -29.21 9.56
CA TRP A 45 -5.37 -28.25 9.74
C TRP A 45 -4.94 -26.95 10.43
N ILE A 46 -3.91 -26.95 11.28
CA ILE A 46 -3.46 -25.75 12.00
C ILE A 46 -2.93 -24.68 11.03
N PRO A 47 -2.03 -25.00 10.07
CA PRO A 47 -1.62 -24.07 9.03
C PRO A 47 -2.78 -23.60 8.15
N ALA A 48 -3.79 -24.44 7.90
CA ALA A 48 -4.96 -24.03 7.14
C ALA A 48 -5.80 -22.99 7.90
N ALA A 49 -6.03 -23.20 9.20
CA ALA A 49 -6.74 -22.25 10.06
C ALA A 49 -6.02 -20.89 10.12
N GLY A 50 -4.71 -20.88 10.36
CA GLY A 50 -3.94 -19.63 10.38
C GLY A 50 -3.82 -18.96 9.02
N ALA A 51 -3.81 -19.73 7.92
CA ALA A 51 -3.83 -19.19 6.57
C ALA A 51 -5.13 -18.46 6.23
N VAL A 52 -6.27 -19.05 6.60
CA VAL A 52 -7.57 -18.39 6.47
C VAL A 52 -7.59 -17.11 7.32
N ALA A 53 -7.18 -17.19 8.58
CA ALA A 53 -7.16 -16.03 9.48
C ALA A 53 -6.26 -14.89 8.99
N TYR A 54 -5.11 -15.19 8.36
CA TYR A 54 -4.25 -14.17 7.77
C TYR A 54 -4.83 -13.57 6.48
N ALA A 55 -5.45 -14.39 5.65
CA ALA A 55 -6.05 -13.97 4.38
C ALA A 55 -7.19 -12.97 4.55
N VAL A 56 -7.91 -13.06 5.67
CA VAL A 56 -8.96 -12.10 6.06
C VAL A 56 -8.50 -11.17 7.18
N SER A 57 -7.19 -11.00 7.35
CA SER A 57 -6.67 -10.14 8.42
C SER A 57 -7.09 -8.68 8.18
N PRO A 58 -7.45 -7.95 9.24
CA PRO A 58 -7.91 -6.58 9.09
C PRO A 58 -6.97 -5.61 8.37
N PRO A 59 -5.63 -5.61 8.62
CA PRO A 59 -4.73 -4.70 7.91
C PRO A 59 -4.63 -5.02 6.41
N LEU A 60 -4.75 -6.30 6.02
CA LEU A 60 -4.76 -6.67 4.60
C LEU A 60 -6.04 -6.18 3.93
N LEU A 61 -7.21 -6.40 4.53
CA LEU A 61 -8.48 -5.94 3.98
C LEU A 61 -8.55 -4.41 3.92
N ALA A 62 -8.08 -3.70 4.95
CA ALA A 62 -7.98 -2.25 4.94
C ALA A 62 -7.09 -1.74 3.80
N SER A 63 -5.93 -2.38 3.56
CA SER A 63 -5.06 -1.99 2.44
C SER A 63 -5.72 -2.14 1.06
N ILE A 64 -6.59 -3.14 0.89
CA ILE A 64 -7.33 -3.38 -0.36
C ILE A 64 -8.43 -2.34 -0.52
N LEU A 65 -9.21 -2.07 0.53
CA LEU A 65 -10.31 -1.11 0.53
C LEU A 65 -9.83 0.34 0.31
N GLU A 66 -8.69 0.70 0.89
CA GLU A 66 -8.05 2.02 0.76
C GLU A 66 -7.18 2.13 -0.52
N GLY A 67 -7.00 1.05 -1.29
CA GLY A 67 -6.21 1.08 -2.53
C GLY A 67 -4.70 1.23 -2.34
N ARG A 68 -4.17 0.91 -1.16
CA ARG A 68 -2.74 1.00 -0.81
C ARG A 68 -1.94 -0.16 -1.40
N LEU A 69 -1.71 -0.12 -2.72
CA LEU A 69 -1.08 -1.21 -3.47
C LEU A 69 0.27 -1.68 -2.88
N GLY A 70 1.10 -0.73 -2.43
CA GLY A 70 2.39 -1.04 -1.80
C GLY A 70 2.23 -1.93 -0.56
N ALA A 71 1.29 -1.59 0.31
CA ALA A 71 0.98 -2.38 1.49
C ALA A 71 0.37 -3.75 1.15
N VAL A 72 -0.52 -3.81 0.15
CA VAL A 72 -1.12 -5.08 -0.32
C VAL A 72 -0.03 -6.07 -0.74
N ILE A 73 0.93 -5.61 -1.56
CA ILE A 73 2.05 -6.43 -2.03
C ILE A 73 2.93 -6.85 -0.85
N ALA A 74 3.27 -5.91 0.04
CA ALA A 74 4.10 -6.18 1.20
C ALA A 74 3.48 -7.25 2.12
N LEU A 75 2.19 -7.11 2.47
CA LEU A 75 1.47 -8.04 3.33
C LEU A 75 1.27 -9.42 2.69
N ALA A 76 1.02 -9.49 1.38
CA ALA A 76 0.90 -10.77 0.68
C ALA A 76 2.22 -11.59 0.71
N ILE A 77 3.36 -10.90 0.60
CA ILE A 77 4.70 -11.50 0.52
C ILE A 77 5.35 -11.71 1.89
N LEU A 78 4.95 -10.95 2.91
CA LEU A 78 5.54 -10.94 4.25
C LEU A 78 5.71 -12.36 4.86
N PRO A 79 4.74 -13.28 4.77
CA PRO A 79 4.93 -14.62 5.33
C PRO A 79 5.99 -15.45 4.61
N TRP A 80 6.13 -15.27 3.28
CA TRP A 80 7.21 -15.92 2.53
C TRP A 80 8.58 -15.33 2.85
N LEU A 81 8.66 -14.02 3.10
CA LEU A 81 9.90 -13.38 3.58
C LEU A 81 10.36 -14.01 4.89
N LEU A 82 9.46 -14.16 5.88
CA LEU A 82 9.79 -14.81 7.15
C LEU A 82 10.22 -16.27 6.96
N LEU A 83 9.52 -17.02 6.11
CA LEU A 83 9.88 -18.40 5.79
C LEU A 83 11.27 -18.48 5.14
N ALA A 84 11.57 -17.58 4.20
CA ALA A 84 12.87 -17.49 3.55
C ALA A 84 13.97 -17.11 4.55
N ALA A 85 13.71 -16.18 5.47
CA ALA A 85 14.63 -15.80 6.53
C ALA A 85 14.97 -16.98 7.46
N ILE A 86 13.98 -17.81 7.84
CA ILE A 86 14.21 -19.05 8.61
C ILE A 86 15.11 -20.02 7.82
N ARG A 87 14.90 -20.14 6.50
CA ARG A 87 15.71 -21.01 5.63
C ARG A 87 17.13 -20.47 5.40
N ALA A 88 17.31 -19.15 5.36
CA ALA A 88 18.59 -18.48 5.15
C ALA A 88 19.65 -18.85 6.21
N ILE A 89 19.20 -19.20 7.42
CA ILE A 89 20.07 -19.68 8.52
C ILE A 89 20.85 -20.93 8.08
N ARG A 90 20.25 -21.78 7.25
CA ARG A 90 20.80 -23.10 6.86
C ARG A 90 21.35 -23.11 5.44
N SER A 91 20.73 -22.40 4.50
CA SER A 91 21.09 -22.44 3.07
C SER A 91 21.39 -21.06 2.46
N TRP A 92 22.29 -21.04 1.47
CA TRP A 92 22.55 -19.86 0.64
C TRP A 92 21.37 -19.52 -0.27
N THR A 93 20.66 -20.53 -0.79
CA THR A 93 19.45 -20.31 -1.59
C THR A 93 18.34 -19.64 -0.78
N GLY A 94 18.21 -19.98 0.50
CA GLY A 94 17.28 -19.33 1.43
C GLY A 94 17.66 -17.87 1.68
N LEU A 95 18.96 -17.57 1.76
CA LEU A 95 19.47 -16.20 1.88
C LEU A 95 19.13 -15.38 0.62
N GLY A 96 19.37 -15.92 -0.57
CA GLY A 96 18.99 -15.25 -1.83
C GLY A 96 17.50 -14.96 -1.91
N ALA A 97 16.65 -15.94 -1.58
CA ALA A 97 15.21 -15.75 -1.53
C ALA A 97 14.81 -14.69 -0.49
N ALA A 98 15.39 -14.71 0.71
CA ALA A 98 15.10 -13.74 1.76
C ALA A 98 15.53 -12.32 1.36
N ALA A 99 16.65 -12.18 0.66
CA ALA A 99 17.17 -10.90 0.20
C ALA A 99 16.31 -10.31 -0.92
N LEU A 100 15.84 -11.13 -1.87
CA LEU A 100 14.90 -10.69 -2.92
C LEU A 100 13.54 -10.31 -2.37
N LEU A 101 12.93 -11.17 -1.54
CA LEU A 101 11.63 -10.86 -0.94
C LEU A 101 11.74 -9.64 -0.02
N GLY A 102 12.87 -9.49 0.69
CA GLY A 102 13.15 -8.32 1.50
C GLY A 102 13.24 -7.04 0.66
N ALA A 103 13.86 -7.10 -0.51
CA ALA A 103 13.90 -5.97 -1.44
C ALA A 103 12.52 -5.61 -2.00
N VAL A 104 11.69 -6.61 -2.34
CA VAL A 104 10.32 -6.36 -2.79
C VAL A 104 9.49 -5.73 -1.67
N VAL A 105 9.58 -6.24 -0.44
CA VAL A 105 8.84 -5.68 0.71
C VAL A 105 9.32 -4.27 1.03
N ALA A 106 10.64 -4.03 1.05
CA ALA A 106 11.20 -2.70 1.29
C ALA A 106 10.83 -1.69 0.20
N ALA A 107 10.74 -2.12 -1.05
CA ALA A 107 10.33 -1.28 -2.17
C ALA A 107 8.82 -1.03 -2.19
N ALA A 108 8.01 -1.97 -1.69
CA ALA A 108 6.55 -1.85 -1.67
C ALA A 108 6.05 -1.10 -0.42
N SER A 109 6.72 -1.27 0.71
CA SER A 109 6.40 -0.59 1.97
C SER A 109 7.68 -0.34 2.79
N PRO A 110 8.38 0.78 2.54
CA PRO A 110 9.54 1.21 3.33
C PRO A 110 9.23 1.37 4.81
N SER A 111 7.97 1.61 5.20
CA SER A 111 7.54 1.70 6.60
C SER A 111 7.77 0.39 7.39
N LEU A 112 7.86 -0.76 6.70
CA LEU A 112 8.23 -2.05 7.30
C LEU A 112 9.75 -2.24 7.51
N ALA A 113 10.59 -1.36 6.95
CA ALA A 113 12.04 -1.54 7.04
C ALA A 113 12.55 -1.50 8.50
N PRO A 114 12.14 -0.55 9.39
CA PRO A 114 12.59 -0.53 10.77
C PRO A 114 12.30 -1.81 11.56
N PRO A 115 11.06 -2.35 11.61
CA PRO A 115 10.81 -3.60 12.33
C PRO A 115 11.52 -4.80 11.67
N LEU A 116 11.62 -4.87 10.34
CA LEU A 116 12.33 -5.98 9.69
C LEU A 116 13.84 -5.94 9.96
N LEU A 117 14.45 -4.74 10.00
CA LEU A 117 15.86 -4.56 10.38
C LEU A 117 16.08 -4.96 11.84
N ALA A 118 15.20 -4.58 12.76
CA ALA A 118 15.29 -5.00 14.16
C ALA A 118 15.15 -6.52 14.33
N ALA A 119 14.25 -7.17 13.57
CA ALA A 119 14.13 -8.63 13.56
C ALA A 119 15.39 -9.30 12.98
N TRP A 120 16.00 -8.70 11.96
CA TRP A 120 17.26 -9.17 11.38
C TRP A 120 18.44 -9.01 12.35
N VAL A 121 18.56 -7.88 13.04
CA VAL A 121 19.57 -7.67 14.10
C VAL A 121 19.39 -8.70 15.22
N ALA A 122 18.15 -8.91 15.68
CA ALA A 122 17.85 -9.95 16.66
C ALA A 122 18.29 -11.33 16.16
N LEU A 123 18.07 -11.65 14.89
CA LEU A 123 18.53 -12.90 14.28
C LEU A 123 20.06 -13.03 14.26
N LEU A 124 20.79 -11.95 13.96
CA LEU A 124 22.26 -11.92 14.02
C LEU A 124 22.78 -12.20 15.44
N LEU A 125 22.18 -11.56 16.44
CA LEU A 125 22.54 -11.71 17.85
C LEU A 125 22.22 -13.12 18.37
N LEU A 126 21.09 -13.69 17.97
CA LEU A 126 20.68 -15.04 18.35
C LEU A 126 21.49 -16.13 17.62
N ARG A 127 22.07 -15.82 16.45
CA ARG A 127 22.80 -16.77 15.60
C ARG A 127 24.16 -16.21 15.14
N PRO A 128 25.09 -15.89 16.07
CA PRO A 128 26.35 -15.22 15.74
C PRO A 128 27.23 -16.06 14.80
N ALA A 129 27.19 -17.39 14.93
CA ALA A 129 27.92 -18.31 14.05
C ALA A 129 27.49 -18.24 12.56
N ARG A 130 26.35 -17.61 12.26
CA ARG A 130 25.81 -17.41 10.91
C ARG A 130 25.77 -15.93 10.50
N ALA A 131 26.28 -15.02 11.34
CA ALA A 131 26.17 -13.58 11.13
C ALA A 131 26.80 -13.14 9.79
N LEU A 132 27.99 -13.65 9.45
CA LEU A 132 28.67 -13.31 8.19
C LEU A 132 27.87 -13.71 6.94
N ARG A 133 27.02 -14.75 7.04
CA ARG A 133 26.11 -15.13 5.95
C ARG A 133 24.90 -14.20 5.92
N LEU A 134 24.29 -13.96 7.08
CA LEU A 134 23.07 -13.17 7.20
C LEU A 134 23.28 -11.68 6.92
N VAL A 135 24.53 -11.18 6.98
CA VAL A 135 24.84 -9.78 6.72
C VAL A 135 24.46 -9.32 5.30
N TRP A 136 24.42 -10.25 4.35
CA TRP A 136 24.08 -9.99 2.95
C TRP A 136 22.58 -9.89 2.69
N MET A 137 21.73 -10.25 3.66
CA MET A 137 20.27 -10.26 3.51
C MET A 137 19.66 -8.88 3.21
N PRO A 138 19.98 -7.78 3.93
CA PRO A 138 19.40 -6.47 3.66
C PRO A 138 19.99 -5.77 2.42
N LEU A 139 21.10 -6.28 1.86
CA LEU A 139 21.86 -5.55 0.83
C LEU A 139 21.03 -5.18 -0.41
N PRO A 140 20.22 -6.08 -1.00
CA PRO A 140 19.40 -5.73 -2.15
C PRO A 140 18.27 -4.75 -1.80
N ALA A 141 17.71 -4.84 -0.59
CA ALA A 141 16.71 -3.87 -0.11
C ALA A 141 17.31 -2.47 0.04
N LEU A 142 18.51 -2.38 0.62
CA LEU A 142 19.26 -1.13 0.70
C LEU A 142 19.61 -0.58 -0.68
N GLY A 143 19.97 -1.44 -1.64
CA GLY A 143 20.24 -1.03 -3.02
C GLY A 143 19.03 -0.39 -3.72
N VAL A 144 17.83 -0.90 -3.48
CA VAL A 144 16.59 -0.33 -4.05
C VAL A 144 16.18 0.97 -3.37
N LEU A 145 16.38 1.08 -2.05
CA LEU A 145 16.05 2.29 -1.29
C LEU A 145 17.13 3.37 -1.38
N ALA A 146 18.35 3.05 -1.81
CA ALA A 146 19.49 3.96 -1.79
C ALA A 146 19.26 5.29 -2.56
N PRO A 147 18.70 5.31 -3.78
CA PRO A 147 18.46 6.57 -4.49
C PRO A 147 17.53 7.50 -3.72
N LEU A 148 16.40 6.97 -3.22
CA LEU A 148 15.46 7.72 -2.39
C LEU A 148 16.10 8.16 -1.08
N ALA A 149 16.87 7.28 -0.43
CA ALA A 149 17.54 7.59 0.83
C ALA A 149 18.54 8.74 0.69
N VAL A 150 19.35 8.73 -0.37
CA VAL A 150 20.30 9.81 -0.65
C VAL A 150 19.56 11.09 -1.01
N ALA A 151 18.53 11.02 -1.87
CA ALA A 151 17.75 12.20 -2.26
C ALA A 151 17.09 12.88 -1.05
N GLN A 152 16.47 12.10 -0.16
CA GLN A 152 15.83 12.61 1.06
C GLN A 152 16.85 13.10 2.10
N PHE A 153 18.01 12.45 2.20
CA PHE A 153 19.10 12.91 3.05
C PHE A 153 19.65 14.27 2.60
N LEU A 154 19.87 14.45 1.28
CA LEU A 154 20.32 15.71 0.70
C LEU A 154 19.26 16.83 0.85
N ARG A 155 17.96 16.48 0.86
CA ARG A 155 16.85 17.39 1.13
C ARG A 155 16.65 17.74 2.61
N GLY A 156 17.31 17.03 3.53
CA GLY A 156 17.13 17.22 4.98
C GLY A 156 15.90 16.51 5.57
N THR A 157 15.14 15.77 4.77
CA THR A 157 13.93 15.04 5.17
C THR A 157 14.20 13.53 5.32
N SER A 158 15.20 13.14 6.11
CA SER A 158 15.67 11.75 6.19
C SER A 158 14.58 10.72 6.59
N LEU A 159 13.61 11.11 7.42
CA LEU A 159 12.48 10.24 7.79
C LEU A 159 11.51 9.95 6.64
N ALA A 160 11.53 10.77 5.58
CA ALA A 160 10.67 10.62 4.41
C ALA A 160 10.99 9.39 3.56
N VAL A 161 12.13 8.75 3.79
CA VAL A 161 12.49 7.46 3.20
C VAL A 161 11.52 6.36 3.63
N LEU A 162 10.89 6.51 4.81
CA LEU A 162 9.94 5.55 5.34
C LEU A 162 8.53 5.70 4.75
N ALA A 163 8.27 6.76 3.99
CA ALA A 163 6.97 6.98 3.36
C ALA A 163 6.65 5.87 2.36
N ASP A 164 5.45 5.29 2.48
CA ASP A 164 5.01 4.22 1.59
C ASP A 164 4.72 4.75 0.18
N PRO A 165 5.14 4.04 -0.88
CA PRO A 165 4.89 4.46 -2.26
C PRO A 165 3.42 4.31 -2.64
N GLY A 166 2.93 5.25 -3.45
CA GLY A 166 1.57 5.30 -3.95
C GLY A 166 0.94 6.68 -3.75
N ALA A 167 -0.37 6.77 -3.94
CA ALA A 167 -1.11 7.99 -3.65
C ALA A 167 -1.06 8.27 -2.14
N ALA A 168 -0.66 9.49 -1.76
CA ALA A 168 -0.76 9.94 -0.38
C ALA A 168 -2.24 9.97 0.02
N GLN A 169 -2.55 9.44 1.21
CA GLN A 169 -3.90 9.38 1.74
C GLN A 169 -3.87 9.90 3.17
N PRO A 170 -4.84 10.74 3.58
CA PRO A 170 -4.92 11.21 4.95
C PRO A 170 -5.01 10.01 5.90
N THR A 171 -4.23 10.07 6.98
CA THR A 171 -4.22 9.02 8.01
C THR A 171 -4.27 9.71 9.35
N ASP A 172 -5.38 9.54 10.05
CA ASP A 172 -5.58 10.11 11.37
C ASP A 172 -4.83 9.31 12.43
N PRO A 173 -4.37 9.96 13.52
CA PRO A 173 -3.79 9.27 14.65
C PRO A 173 -4.79 8.29 15.26
N VAL A 174 -4.38 7.02 15.36
CA VAL A 174 -5.21 5.95 15.94
C VAL A 174 -4.77 5.66 17.38
N ALA A 175 -5.73 5.52 18.29
CA ALA A 175 -5.44 5.20 19.68
C ALA A 175 -4.71 3.84 19.82
N ALA A 176 -3.74 3.75 20.74
CA ALA A 176 -2.88 2.57 20.90
C ALA A 176 -3.65 1.26 21.16
N TRP A 177 -4.76 1.32 21.89
CA TRP A 177 -5.58 0.13 22.17
C TRP A 177 -6.33 -0.37 20.91
N LEU A 178 -6.70 0.53 20.00
CA LEU A 178 -7.29 0.18 18.71
C LEU A 178 -6.26 -0.47 17.79
N LEU A 179 -5.03 0.06 17.79
CA LEU A 179 -3.89 -0.55 17.11
C LEU A 179 -3.61 -1.95 17.65
N ALA A 180 -3.71 -2.17 18.98
CA ALA A 180 -3.51 -3.49 19.58
C ALA A 180 -4.56 -4.53 19.12
N LEU A 181 -5.77 -4.08 18.79
CA LEU A 181 -6.84 -4.88 18.19
C LEU A 181 -6.71 -5.04 16.66
N GLY A 182 -5.62 -4.52 16.07
CA GLY A 182 -5.33 -4.58 14.64
C GLY A 182 -6.05 -3.54 13.78
N SER A 183 -6.72 -2.54 14.38
CA SER A 183 -7.44 -1.50 13.63
C SER A 183 -6.47 -0.43 13.12
N SER A 184 -6.38 -0.25 11.80
CA SER A 184 -5.47 0.70 11.14
C SER A 184 -6.02 2.12 11.01
N ASN A 185 -7.34 2.30 11.16
CA ASN A 185 -8.05 3.55 10.90
C ASN A 185 -8.99 3.97 12.06
N GLY A 186 -8.87 3.31 13.22
CA GLY A 186 -9.69 3.58 14.41
C GLY A 186 -11.15 3.09 14.35
N GLY A 187 -11.66 2.68 13.19
CA GLY A 187 -13.06 2.27 13.00
C GLY A 187 -13.42 0.85 13.44
N LEU A 188 -12.54 0.15 14.17
CA LEU A 188 -12.76 -1.23 14.66
C LEU A 188 -13.33 -2.18 13.59
N HIS A 189 -12.77 -2.10 12.39
CA HIS A 189 -13.11 -2.99 11.27
C HIS A 189 -14.56 -2.83 10.77
N GLY A 190 -15.22 -1.70 11.06
CA GLY A 190 -16.55 -1.36 10.58
C GLY A 190 -17.71 -1.85 11.46
N TRP A 191 -17.42 -2.53 12.58
CA TRP A 191 -18.47 -3.01 13.50
C TRP A 191 -19.31 -1.92 14.18
N PRO A 192 -18.76 -0.75 14.56
CA PRO A 192 -19.58 0.37 15.06
C PRO A 192 -20.65 0.80 14.05
N ALA A 193 -20.26 0.99 12.78
CA ALA A 193 -21.20 1.36 11.72
C ALA A 193 -22.26 0.28 11.46
N VAL A 194 -21.91 -1.00 11.61
CA VAL A 194 -22.89 -2.09 11.53
C VAL A 194 -23.89 -2.01 12.69
N ALA A 195 -23.44 -1.75 13.92
CA ALA A 195 -24.33 -1.59 15.06
C ALA A 195 -25.32 -0.43 14.84
N ASP A 196 -24.80 0.72 14.38
CA ASP A 196 -25.61 1.89 14.07
C ASP A 196 -26.65 1.61 12.97
N ALA A 197 -26.26 0.86 11.92
CA ALA A 197 -27.19 0.44 10.86
C ALA A 197 -28.34 -0.45 11.36
N PHE A 198 -28.15 -1.19 12.44
CA PHE A 198 -29.19 -1.97 13.11
C PHE A 198 -29.93 -1.20 14.21
N GLY A 199 -29.65 0.10 14.39
CA GLY A 199 -30.25 0.93 15.44
C GLY A 199 -29.78 0.60 16.85
N VAL A 200 -28.64 -0.07 16.99
CA VAL A 200 -28.02 -0.46 18.26
C VAL A 200 -26.85 0.50 18.55
N PRO A 201 -26.57 0.84 19.82
CA PRO A 201 -25.44 1.73 20.13
C PRO A 201 -24.10 1.20 19.58
N ALA A 202 -23.31 2.08 18.96
CA ALA A 202 -21.96 1.80 18.46
C ALA A 202 -21.05 1.04 19.45
N SER A 203 -21.21 1.25 20.77
CA SER A 203 -20.48 0.54 21.82
C SER A 203 -20.67 -0.98 21.78
N VAL A 204 -21.84 -1.46 21.33
CA VAL A 204 -22.08 -2.90 21.12
C VAL A 204 -21.22 -3.42 19.98
N GLY A 205 -21.10 -2.67 18.88
CA GLY A 205 -20.20 -2.99 17.78
C GLY A 205 -18.74 -3.09 18.23
N VAL A 206 -18.30 -2.19 19.10
CA VAL A 206 -16.96 -2.25 19.72
C VAL A 206 -16.75 -3.56 20.49
N VAL A 207 -17.71 -3.95 21.34
CA VAL A 207 -17.63 -5.19 22.12
C VAL A 207 -17.60 -6.41 21.21
N VAL A 208 -18.43 -6.44 20.16
CA VAL A 208 -18.43 -7.54 19.18
C VAL A 208 -17.06 -7.68 18.51
N ALA A 209 -16.47 -6.58 18.04
CA ALA A 209 -15.13 -6.61 17.43
C ALA A 209 -14.06 -7.18 18.39
N ILE A 210 -14.09 -6.76 19.68
CA ILE A 210 -13.18 -7.27 20.71
C ILE A 210 -13.38 -8.78 20.94
N VAL A 211 -14.63 -9.24 21.04
CA VAL A 211 -14.94 -10.66 21.23
C VAL A 211 -14.48 -11.49 20.04
N LEU A 212 -14.61 -10.99 18.81
CA LEU A 212 -14.23 -11.70 17.60
C LEU A 212 -12.70 -11.83 17.43
N ILE A 213 -11.92 -10.84 17.87
CA ILE A 213 -10.44 -10.92 17.83
C ILE A 213 -9.85 -11.65 19.05
N ALA A 214 -10.61 -11.78 20.15
CA ALA A 214 -10.16 -12.39 21.39
C ALA A 214 -9.56 -13.80 21.23
N PRO A 215 -10.11 -14.74 20.43
CA PRO A 215 -9.50 -16.07 20.26
C PRO A 215 -8.05 -16.01 19.76
N LEU A 216 -7.73 -15.08 18.84
CA LEU A 216 -6.37 -14.89 18.33
C LEU A 216 -5.46 -14.37 19.44
N LEU A 217 -5.89 -13.34 20.16
CA LEU A 217 -5.10 -12.73 21.24
C LEU A 217 -4.85 -13.73 22.37
N VAL A 218 -5.89 -14.43 22.82
CA VAL A 218 -5.79 -15.46 23.87
C VAL A 218 -4.85 -16.58 23.43
N LEU A 219 -5.03 -17.13 22.22
CA LEU A 219 -4.15 -18.19 21.73
C LEU A 219 -2.71 -17.74 21.52
N GLY A 220 -2.48 -16.52 21.03
CA GLY A 220 -1.14 -15.98 20.84
C GLY A 220 -0.42 -15.76 22.17
N LEU A 221 -1.09 -15.14 23.14
CA LEU A 221 -0.53 -14.79 24.44
C LEU A 221 -0.38 -15.98 25.39
N LEU A 222 -1.16 -17.05 25.21
CA LEU A 222 -0.99 -18.29 25.98
C LEU A 222 0.28 -19.06 25.63
N GLY A 223 0.95 -18.74 24.52
CA GLY A 223 2.05 -19.56 23.98
C GLY A 223 3.31 -19.71 24.82
N PRO A 224 3.74 -18.71 25.61
CA PRO A 224 4.85 -18.86 26.54
C PRO A 224 4.54 -19.77 27.74
N PHE A 225 3.26 -19.97 28.07
CA PHE A 225 2.83 -20.74 29.25
C PHE A 225 2.64 -22.24 28.96
N LEU A 226 2.73 -22.64 27.69
CA LEU A 226 2.53 -24.01 27.23
C LEU A 226 3.86 -24.69 26.88
N PRO A 227 3.92 -26.04 26.88
CA PRO A 227 5.10 -26.76 26.43
C PRO A 227 5.41 -26.40 24.97
N GLY A 228 6.63 -25.93 24.71
CA GLY A 228 7.03 -25.39 23.40
C GLY A 228 7.21 -23.87 23.36
N ALA A 229 7.22 -23.20 24.51
CA ALA A 229 7.46 -21.75 24.66
C ALA A 229 8.66 -21.21 23.86
N SER A 230 9.70 -22.01 23.65
CA SER A 230 10.88 -21.65 22.85
C SER A 230 10.54 -21.27 21.39
N ARG A 231 9.42 -21.76 20.85
CA ARG A 231 8.92 -21.40 19.51
C ARG A 231 7.98 -20.19 19.56
N SER A 232 7.23 -20.03 20.64
CA SER A 232 6.28 -18.93 20.84
C SER A 232 6.97 -17.59 21.14
N LEU A 233 8.07 -17.62 21.89
CA LEU A 233 8.83 -16.41 22.26
C LEU A 233 9.30 -15.57 21.06
N PRO A 234 10.00 -16.13 20.04
CA PRO A 234 10.41 -15.33 18.87
C PRO A 234 9.21 -14.83 18.05
N ALA A 235 8.09 -15.57 18.04
CA ALA A 235 6.86 -15.16 17.35
C ALA A 235 6.19 -13.97 18.05
N LEU A 236 6.15 -13.97 19.39
CA LEU A 236 5.65 -12.83 20.16
C LEU A 236 6.58 -11.62 20.09
N LEU A 237 7.90 -11.83 20.06
CA LEU A 237 8.84 -10.73 19.83
C LEU A 237 8.58 -10.07 18.47
N LEU A 238 8.29 -10.86 17.43
CA LEU A 238 7.89 -10.33 16.13
C LEU A 238 6.56 -9.57 16.21
N ALA A 239 5.60 -10.07 17.00
CA ALA A 239 4.31 -9.41 17.20
C ALA A 239 4.46 -8.04 17.87
N VAL A 240 5.24 -7.99 18.95
CA VAL A 240 5.58 -6.76 19.69
C VAL A 240 6.31 -5.78 18.79
N LEU A 241 7.23 -6.26 17.95
CA LEU A 241 7.97 -5.41 17.04
C LEU A 241 7.06 -4.76 15.98
N GLY A 242 6.09 -5.51 15.45
CA GLY A 242 5.04 -4.96 14.58
C GLY A 242 4.16 -3.94 15.30
N PHE A 243 3.75 -4.23 16.54
CA PHE A 243 2.95 -3.30 17.34
C PHE A 243 3.68 -1.98 17.64
N VAL A 244 4.94 -2.05 18.08
CA VAL A 244 5.77 -0.87 18.36
C VAL A 244 6.01 -0.06 17.09
N ALA A 245 6.22 -0.71 15.94
CA ALA A 245 6.34 -0.02 14.66
C ALA A 245 5.02 0.66 14.24
N ALA A 246 3.87 0.04 14.52
CA ALA A 246 2.56 0.66 14.26
C ALA A 246 2.33 1.91 15.12
N LEU A 247 2.75 1.88 16.40
CA LEU A 247 2.75 3.08 17.26
C LEU A 247 3.67 4.17 16.71
N GLY A 248 4.89 3.79 16.29
CA GLY A 248 5.86 4.72 15.70
C GLY A 248 5.36 5.35 14.39
N ALA A 249 4.65 4.60 13.56
CA ALA A 249 4.08 5.11 12.30
C ALA A 249 3.11 6.28 12.55
N GLY A 250 2.30 6.20 13.60
CA GLY A 250 1.38 7.28 14.00
C GLY A 250 2.07 8.55 14.50
N LEU A 251 3.34 8.50 14.87
CA LEU A 251 4.12 9.65 15.34
C LEU A 251 4.88 10.38 14.23
N VAL A 252 5.08 9.70 13.09
CA VAL A 252 5.91 10.18 11.98
C VAL A 252 5.01 10.75 10.89
N ARG A 253 5.02 12.07 10.71
CA ARG A 253 4.20 12.79 9.71
C ARG A 253 5.12 13.33 8.62
N VAL A 254 4.96 12.85 7.39
CA VAL A 254 5.95 13.12 6.33
C VAL A 254 5.37 13.32 4.93
N ALA A 255 4.14 12.85 4.68
CA ALA A 255 3.50 13.03 3.38
C ALA A 255 2.60 14.27 3.41
N ALA A 256 2.76 15.19 2.47
CA ALA A 256 1.85 16.32 2.30
C ALA A 256 0.50 15.80 1.78
N VAL A 257 -0.58 16.23 2.45
CA VAL A 257 -1.97 15.92 2.17
C VAL A 257 -2.79 17.21 2.33
N GLU A 258 -4.06 17.12 1.98
CA GLU A 258 -5.08 18.18 1.95
C GLU A 258 -4.93 19.25 3.04
N ASP A 259 -4.92 18.84 4.33
CA ASP A 259 -4.89 19.74 5.49
C ASP A 259 -3.56 19.66 6.27
N GLY A 260 -2.44 19.43 5.57
CA GLY A 260 -1.09 19.41 6.16
C GLY A 260 -0.36 18.08 5.95
N PHE A 261 0.31 17.57 6.98
CA PHE A 261 1.10 16.34 6.85
C PHE A 261 0.35 15.10 7.38
N ALA A 262 0.20 14.08 6.55
CA ALA A 262 -0.33 12.78 6.94
C ALA A 262 0.72 11.94 7.68
N ALA A 263 0.25 11.24 8.71
CA ALA A 263 1.03 10.23 9.42
C ALA A 263 1.30 9.01 8.53
N LEU A 264 2.33 8.26 8.87
CA LEU A 264 2.64 7.01 8.20
C LEU A 264 1.58 5.96 8.52
N TRP A 265 1.11 5.23 7.50
CA TRP A 265 0.00 4.29 7.67
C TRP A 265 0.45 3.06 8.49
N PRO A 266 -0.22 2.73 9.61
CA PRO A 266 0.24 1.67 10.52
C PRO A 266 -0.03 0.24 10.01
N GLY A 267 -0.83 0.08 8.95
CA GLY A 267 -1.33 -1.20 8.49
C GLY A 267 -0.27 -2.29 8.19
N PRO A 268 0.86 -2.00 7.52
CA PRO A 268 1.88 -3.02 7.24
C PRO A 268 2.49 -3.58 8.54
N ALA A 269 2.77 -2.69 9.50
CA ALA A 269 3.29 -3.03 10.82
C ALA A 269 2.27 -3.84 11.65
N LEU A 270 0.97 -3.51 11.57
CA LEU A 270 -0.11 -4.31 12.16
C LEU A 270 -0.23 -5.70 11.50
N GLY A 271 0.04 -5.82 10.20
CA GLY A 271 0.10 -7.11 9.54
C GLY A 271 1.25 -8.00 10.04
N LEU A 272 2.41 -7.40 10.36
CA LEU A 272 3.51 -8.09 11.04
C LEU A 272 3.11 -8.53 12.46
N MET A 273 2.41 -7.67 13.20
CA MET A 273 1.86 -8.00 14.52
C MET A 273 0.94 -9.23 14.47
N MET A 274 -0.04 -9.19 13.57
CA MET A 274 -1.01 -10.27 13.35
C MET A 274 -0.32 -11.58 12.95
N LEU A 275 0.71 -11.51 12.09
CA LEU A 275 1.47 -12.67 11.67
C LEU A 275 2.24 -13.31 12.83
N GLY A 276 2.88 -12.49 13.69
CA GLY A 276 3.53 -12.96 14.91
C GLY A 276 2.57 -13.64 15.87
N LEU A 277 1.37 -13.07 16.07
CA LEU A 277 0.30 -13.67 16.88
C LEU A 277 -0.20 -14.99 16.29
N LEU A 278 -0.36 -15.09 14.97
CA LEU A 278 -0.78 -16.33 14.30
C LEU A 278 0.26 -17.45 14.40
N ILE A 279 1.56 -17.12 14.31
CA ILE A 279 2.64 -18.09 14.52
C ILE A 279 2.62 -18.59 15.97
N ALA A 280 2.46 -17.68 16.95
CA ALA A 280 2.34 -18.05 18.36
C ALA A 280 1.09 -18.93 18.61
N ALA A 281 -0.07 -18.54 18.05
CA ALA A 281 -1.32 -19.28 18.14
C ALA A 281 -1.22 -20.67 17.49
N ALA A 282 -0.51 -20.82 16.38
CA ALA A 282 -0.26 -22.13 15.79
C ALA A 282 0.57 -23.03 16.73
N GLY A 283 1.55 -22.47 17.42
CA GLY A 283 2.33 -23.16 18.46
C GLY A 283 1.45 -23.60 19.63
N THR A 284 0.51 -22.76 20.08
CA THR A 284 -0.41 -23.12 21.17
C THR A 284 -1.40 -24.20 20.77
N LEU A 285 -1.99 -24.11 19.59
CA LEU A 285 -2.87 -25.15 19.06
C LEU A 285 -2.13 -26.50 18.90
N ASP A 286 -0.84 -26.49 18.55
CA ASP A 286 -0.05 -27.72 18.47
C ASP A 286 0.11 -28.36 19.87
N ALA A 287 0.43 -27.53 20.87
CA ALA A 287 0.60 -27.91 22.27
C ALA A 287 -0.70 -28.40 22.93
N LEU A 288 -1.85 -27.82 22.59
CA LEU A 288 -3.17 -28.22 23.13
C LEU A 288 -3.62 -29.63 22.69
N GLY A 289 -2.94 -30.25 21.73
CA GLY A 289 -3.27 -31.62 21.36
C GLY A 289 -4.68 -31.76 20.79
N ARG A 290 -5.47 -32.67 21.37
CA ARG A 290 -6.87 -32.92 20.98
C ARG A 290 -7.81 -31.76 21.35
N ALA A 291 -7.47 -30.98 22.38
CA ALA A 291 -8.28 -29.83 22.82
C ALA A 291 -8.20 -28.63 21.87
N ALA A 292 -7.32 -28.68 20.87
CA ALA A 292 -7.08 -27.57 19.94
C ALA A 292 -8.23 -27.31 18.94
N ALA A 293 -9.15 -28.26 18.74
CA ALA A 293 -10.20 -28.15 17.73
C ALA A 293 -11.16 -26.96 17.99
N ALA A 294 -11.69 -26.84 19.20
CA ALA A 294 -12.61 -25.77 19.59
C ALA A 294 -11.97 -24.36 19.50
N PRO A 295 -10.80 -24.08 20.12
CA PRO A 295 -10.18 -22.77 20.00
C PRO A 295 -9.67 -22.48 18.59
N GLY A 296 -9.24 -23.50 17.83
CA GLY A 296 -8.89 -23.35 16.42
C GLY A 296 -10.09 -22.98 15.55
N LEU A 297 -11.26 -23.57 15.81
CA LEU A 297 -12.51 -23.19 15.15
C LEU A 297 -12.93 -21.76 15.54
N ALA A 298 -12.85 -21.42 16.83
CA ALA A 298 -13.16 -20.08 17.32
C ALA A 298 -12.26 -19.01 16.68
N LEU A 299 -10.98 -19.31 16.47
CA LEU A 299 -10.05 -18.45 15.74
C LEU A 299 -10.50 -18.21 14.29
N VAL A 300 -10.83 -19.28 13.56
CA VAL A 300 -11.24 -19.16 12.15
C VAL A 300 -12.59 -18.44 12.03
N VAL A 301 -13.58 -18.81 12.83
CA VAL A 301 -14.89 -18.18 12.84
C VAL A 301 -14.79 -16.72 13.27
N GLY A 302 -14.02 -16.43 14.31
CA GLY A 302 -13.76 -15.07 14.78
C GLY A 302 -13.14 -14.19 13.69
N ALA A 303 -12.10 -14.68 13.01
CA ALA A 303 -11.45 -13.97 11.91
C ALA A 303 -12.39 -13.74 10.71
N LEU A 304 -13.16 -14.77 10.31
CA LEU A 304 -14.11 -14.66 9.20
C LEU A 304 -15.24 -13.67 9.51
N LEU A 305 -15.82 -13.73 10.72
CA LEU A 305 -16.85 -12.80 11.15
C LEU A 305 -16.31 -11.37 11.25
N LEU A 306 -15.10 -11.19 11.80
CA LEU A 306 -14.47 -9.88 11.95
C LEU A 306 -14.32 -9.16 10.60
N ALA A 307 -14.05 -9.90 9.53
CA ALA A 307 -13.90 -9.38 8.17
C ALA A 307 -15.22 -9.00 7.47
N VAL A 308 -16.39 -9.42 7.99
CA VAL A 308 -17.69 -9.22 7.32
C VAL A 308 -18.00 -7.75 7.04
N PRO A 309 -17.87 -6.79 7.99
CA PRO A 309 -18.22 -5.40 7.71
C PRO A 309 -17.28 -4.77 6.68
N GLN A 310 -16.00 -5.12 6.72
CA GLN A 310 -14.97 -4.65 5.77
C GLN A 310 -15.30 -5.13 4.34
N LEU A 311 -15.60 -6.42 4.18
CA LEU A 311 -16.02 -6.97 2.89
C LEU A 311 -17.37 -6.42 2.44
N GLY A 312 -18.28 -6.13 3.38
CA GLY A 312 -19.55 -5.47 3.12
C GLY A 312 -19.39 -4.04 2.58
N GLY A 313 -18.34 -3.33 2.99
CA GLY A 313 -18.01 -1.99 2.50
C GLY A 313 -17.75 -1.93 0.98
N LEU A 314 -17.28 -3.04 0.37
CA LEU A 314 -17.15 -3.15 -1.09
C LEU A 314 -18.49 -3.03 -1.83
N TYR A 315 -19.59 -3.39 -1.19
CA TYR A 315 -20.93 -3.34 -1.79
C TYR A 315 -21.70 -2.07 -1.47
N ARG A 316 -21.27 -1.28 -0.48
CA ARG A 316 -21.92 -0.02 -0.07
C ARG A 316 -21.33 1.22 -0.73
N ASP A 317 -20.42 1.03 -1.70
CA ASP A 317 -19.61 2.10 -2.28
C ASP A 317 -18.78 2.87 -1.24
N ASP A 318 -18.53 2.30 -0.06
CA ASP A 318 -17.68 2.87 1.00
C ASP A 318 -16.18 2.69 0.72
N ALA A 319 -15.84 1.83 -0.25
CA ALA A 319 -14.45 1.60 -0.64
C ALA A 319 -13.90 2.78 -1.45
N ALA A 320 -12.66 3.21 -1.14
CA ALA A 320 -11.96 4.23 -1.91
C ALA A 320 -11.67 3.74 -3.34
N VAL A 321 -11.44 2.44 -3.50
CA VAL A 321 -11.24 1.79 -4.80
C VAL A 321 -12.58 1.45 -5.42
N ARG A 322 -12.88 2.08 -6.55
CA ARG A 322 -14.08 1.81 -7.36
C ARG A 322 -13.72 1.44 -8.78
N ALA A 323 -14.61 0.72 -9.45
CA ALA A 323 -14.44 0.38 -10.86
C ALA A 323 -14.56 1.65 -11.72
N GLY A 324 -13.46 2.09 -12.31
CA GLY A 324 -13.43 3.22 -13.24
C GLY A 324 -13.43 2.77 -14.70
N ASN A 325 -13.85 3.68 -15.59
CA ASN A 325 -13.74 3.52 -17.04
C ASN A 325 -12.34 3.87 -17.58
N GLY A 326 -11.36 4.01 -16.69
CA GLY A 326 -9.96 4.35 -16.99
C GLY A 326 -9.73 5.84 -17.30
N ARG A 327 -10.75 6.70 -17.18
CA ARG A 327 -10.64 8.14 -17.41
C ARG A 327 -10.56 8.87 -16.07
N VAL A 328 -9.51 9.65 -15.90
CA VAL A 328 -9.32 10.55 -14.75
C VAL A 328 -9.81 11.97 -15.10
N LEU A 329 -9.75 12.32 -16.40
CA LEU A 329 -10.15 13.62 -16.95
C LEU A 329 -11.44 13.52 -17.78
N PRO A 330 -12.14 14.64 -18.04
CA PRO A 330 -13.29 14.67 -18.93
C PRO A 330 -12.99 14.08 -20.31
N ALA A 331 -14.01 13.47 -20.93
CA ALA A 331 -13.84 12.74 -22.19
C ALA A 331 -13.24 13.57 -23.34
N VAL A 332 -13.55 14.88 -23.39
CA VAL A 332 -13.02 15.82 -24.39
C VAL A 332 -11.51 15.97 -24.22
N VAL A 333 -11.06 16.21 -22.99
CA VAL A 333 -9.64 16.33 -22.65
C VAL A 333 -8.90 15.04 -22.98
N THR A 334 -9.44 13.88 -22.58
CA THR A 334 -8.79 12.60 -22.89
C THR A 334 -8.67 12.32 -24.39
N ALA A 335 -9.61 12.79 -25.20
CA ALA A 335 -9.55 12.63 -26.65
C ALA A 335 -8.51 13.55 -27.29
N GLU A 336 -8.34 14.78 -26.79
CA GLU A 336 -7.28 15.69 -27.23
C GLU A 336 -5.90 15.17 -26.84
N SER A 337 -5.76 14.67 -25.62
CA SER A 337 -4.54 14.07 -25.10
C SER A 337 -4.07 12.82 -25.85
N ASP A 338 -4.96 12.14 -26.60
CA ASP A 338 -4.58 11.04 -27.49
C ASP A 338 -3.81 11.54 -28.72
N LEU A 339 -4.09 12.77 -29.16
CA LEU A 339 -3.41 13.45 -30.27
C LEU A 339 -2.16 14.19 -29.78
N GLU A 340 -2.28 14.86 -28.62
CA GLU A 340 -1.25 15.73 -28.08
C GLU A 340 -0.95 15.40 -26.61
N PRO A 341 -0.03 14.44 -26.34
CA PRO A 341 0.16 13.85 -25.00
C PRO A 341 0.64 14.82 -23.93
N GLN A 342 1.18 15.99 -24.33
CA GLN A 342 1.72 16.99 -23.41
C GLN A 342 0.70 18.06 -23.02
N VAL A 343 -0.52 18.03 -23.57
CA VAL A 343 -1.56 19.00 -23.24
C VAL A 343 -1.83 19.03 -21.74
N GLY A 344 -1.77 20.23 -21.17
CA GLY A 344 -1.98 20.49 -19.75
C GLY A 344 -3.44 20.75 -19.43
N THR A 345 -3.92 20.15 -18.35
CA THR A 345 -5.23 20.43 -17.76
C THR A 345 -5.05 20.86 -16.31
N LEU A 346 -5.48 22.07 -15.98
CA LEU A 346 -5.45 22.58 -14.62
C LEU A 346 -6.72 22.15 -13.88
N VAL A 347 -6.59 21.25 -12.91
CA VAL A 347 -7.69 20.80 -12.06
C VAL A 347 -7.70 21.64 -10.79
N LEU A 348 -8.81 22.32 -10.57
CA LEU A 348 -9.13 23.15 -9.41
C LEU A 348 -10.11 22.37 -8.54
N THR A 349 -9.70 22.00 -7.32
CA THR A 349 -10.54 21.26 -6.39
C THR A 349 -10.83 22.13 -5.16
N PRO A 350 -12.04 22.69 -5.03
CA PRO A 350 -12.43 23.48 -3.87
C PRO A 350 -12.49 22.60 -2.62
N GLN A 351 -11.90 23.06 -1.53
CA GLN A 351 -11.77 22.33 -0.28
C GLN A 351 -12.81 22.78 0.75
N SER A 352 -13.11 21.90 1.71
CA SER A 352 -14.12 22.18 2.75
C SER A 352 -13.73 23.35 3.67
N ASP A 353 -12.43 23.56 3.88
CA ASP A 353 -11.84 24.66 4.67
C ASP A 353 -11.90 26.03 3.96
N GLY A 354 -12.38 26.06 2.71
CA GLY A 354 -12.43 27.27 1.88
C GLY A 354 -11.14 27.55 1.11
N SER A 355 -10.17 26.63 1.12
CA SER A 355 -9.00 26.67 0.24
C SER A 355 -9.32 26.11 -1.16
N LEU A 356 -8.40 26.34 -2.10
CA LEU A 356 -8.50 25.82 -3.47
C LEU A 356 -7.25 24.99 -3.77
N ARG A 357 -7.41 23.67 -3.92
CA ARG A 357 -6.32 22.82 -4.37
C ARG A 357 -6.16 22.93 -5.87
N VAL A 358 -4.91 22.92 -6.30
CA VAL A 358 -4.51 23.05 -7.70
C VAL A 358 -3.68 21.85 -8.07
N ARG A 359 -4.00 21.22 -9.21
CA ARG A 359 -3.18 20.15 -9.77
C ARG A 359 -3.08 20.32 -11.28
N LEU A 360 -1.86 20.28 -11.79
CA LEU A 360 -1.61 20.26 -13.22
C LEU A 360 -1.55 18.81 -13.70
N GLU A 361 -2.58 18.40 -14.43
CA GLU A 361 -2.66 17.10 -15.09
C GLU A 361 -2.09 17.21 -16.51
N ARG A 362 -1.40 16.17 -16.98
CA ARG A 362 -0.96 16.09 -18.38
C ARG A 362 -1.50 14.85 -19.05
N GLY A 363 -1.74 14.94 -20.36
CA GLY A 363 -2.18 13.80 -21.15
C GLY A 363 -3.50 13.21 -20.63
N ARG A 364 -3.54 11.91 -20.36
CA ARG A 364 -4.76 11.21 -19.91
C ARG A 364 -5.09 11.41 -18.43
N GLY A 365 -4.29 12.21 -17.71
CA GLY A 365 -4.38 12.45 -16.28
C GLY A 365 -3.41 11.58 -15.49
N HIS A 366 -3.34 11.85 -14.18
CA HIS A 366 -2.37 11.25 -13.27
C HIS A 366 -2.58 9.75 -13.09
N GLY A 367 -1.53 8.99 -13.42
CA GLY A 367 -1.45 7.55 -13.17
C GLY A 367 -0.60 7.21 -11.94
N LEU A 368 -0.50 5.91 -11.65
CA LEU A 368 0.39 5.36 -10.60
C LEU A 368 1.87 5.54 -10.96
N GLU A 369 2.18 5.69 -12.24
CA GLU A 369 3.50 5.95 -12.81
C GLU A 369 4.03 7.36 -12.51
N ASP A 370 3.13 8.30 -12.29
CA ASP A 370 3.46 9.69 -11.94
C ASP A 370 3.55 9.89 -10.42
N ALA A 371 3.09 8.90 -9.64
CA ALA A 371 3.17 8.93 -8.19
C ALA A 371 4.64 8.82 -7.74
N SER A 372 5.13 9.87 -7.09
CA SER A 372 6.50 9.95 -6.58
C SER A 372 6.49 10.21 -5.08
N THR A 373 7.01 9.25 -4.30
CA THR A 373 7.22 9.43 -2.85
C THR A 373 8.10 10.65 -2.57
N PHE A 374 9.06 10.96 -3.45
CA PHE A 374 9.91 12.13 -3.33
C PHE A 374 9.10 13.42 -3.51
N ALA A 375 8.19 13.49 -4.48
CA ALA A 375 7.34 14.67 -4.66
C ALA A 375 6.34 14.82 -3.49
N THR A 376 5.67 13.75 -3.07
CA THR A 376 4.64 13.80 -2.02
C THR A 376 5.17 14.09 -0.61
N THR A 377 6.49 14.03 -0.42
CA THR A 377 7.15 14.29 0.88
C THR A 377 8.03 15.55 0.86
N ALA A 378 7.83 16.42 -0.14
CA ALA A 378 8.46 17.72 -0.16
C ALA A 378 7.99 18.55 1.05
N PRO A 379 8.92 19.16 1.82
CA PRO A 379 8.56 19.95 3.00
C PRO A 379 7.98 21.33 2.64
N THR A 380 8.27 21.83 1.45
CA THR A 380 7.83 23.13 0.92
C THR A 380 7.30 22.95 -0.49
N ALA A 381 6.40 23.86 -0.91
CA ALA A 381 5.99 23.95 -2.29
C ALA A 381 7.21 24.26 -3.19
N SER A 382 7.23 23.69 -4.39
CA SER A 382 8.23 24.09 -5.38
C SER A 382 7.87 25.45 -5.97
N ALA A 383 8.84 26.18 -6.55
CA ALA A 383 8.56 27.43 -7.27
C ALA A 383 7.54 27.23 -8.42
N ARG A 384 7.50 26.02 -8.99
CA ARG A 384 6.49 25.61 -9.97
C ARG A 384 5.10 25.53 -9.33
N ASP A 385 4.99 24.88 -8.17
CA ASP A 385 3.72 24.74 -7.46
C ASP A 385 3.20 26.10 -6.97
N GLU A 386 4.10 26.98 -6.50
CA GLU A 386 3.77 28.35 -6.10
C GLU A 386 3.21 29.15 -7.27
N ARG A 387 3.85 29.10 -8.46
CA ARG A 387 3.34 29.76 -9.67
C ARG A 387 2.00 29.21 -10.12
N LEU A 388 1.79 27.89 -10.04
CA LEU A 388 0.51 27.27 -10.37
C LEU A 388 -0.59 27.66 -9.37
N ALA A 389 -0.27 27.74 -8.08
CA ALA A 389 -1.17 28.20 -7.04
C ALA A 389 -1.55 29.67 -7.21
N GLU A 390 -0.59 30.53 -7.57
CA GLU A 390 -0.82 31.93 -7.88
C GLU A 390 -1.72 32.09 -9.11
N LEU A 391 -1.43 31.37 -10.20
CA LEU A 391 -2.29 31.33 -11.39
C LEU A 391 -3.72 30.94 -11.01
N ALA A 392 -3.88 29.84 -10.30
CA ALA A 392 -5.18 29.31 -9.91
C ALA A 392 -5.97 30.28 -9.00
N GLY A 393 -5.30 30.90 -8.02
CA GLY A 393 -5.93 31.89 -7.14
C GLY A 393 -6.41 33.12 -7.90
N ASN A 394 -5.62 33.56 -8.89
CA ASN A 394 -5.95 34.70 -9.74
C ASN A 394 -7.08 34.39 -10.74
N ILE A 395 -7.12 33.20 -11.36
CA ILE A 395 -8.22 32.83 -12.29
C ILE A 395 -9.52 32.44 -11.56
N ALA A 396 -9.43 31.95 -10.32
CA ALA A 396 -10.58 31.62 -9.49
C ALA A 396 -11.18 32.84 -8.78
N SER A 397 -10.54 34.01 -8.90
CA SER A 397 -10.99 35.27 -8.33
C SER A 397 -11.27 36.27 -9.46
N ARG A 398 -12.28 37.14 -9.28
CA ARG A 398 -12.49 38.24 -10.25
C ARG A 398 -11.36 39.25 -10.11
N GLY A 399 -10.52 39.37 -11.14
CA GLY A 399 -9.40 40.30 -11.19
C GLY A 399 -8.98 40.63 -12.62
N GLY A 400 -8.12 41.64 -12.78
CA GLY A 400 -7.52 42.03 -14.07
C GLY A 400 -6.18 41.33 -14.36
N TYR A 401 -5.97 40.14 -13.79
CA TYR A 401 -4.75 39.36 -14.00
C TYR A 401 -4.76 38.77 -15.42
N ASP A 402 -3.64 38.86 -16.14
CA ASP A 402 -3.46 38.24 -17.45
C ASP A 402 -2.89 36.82 -17.28
N PRO A 403 -3.69 35.76 -17.50
CA PRO A 403 -3.23 34.38 -17.32
C PRO A 403 -2.41 33.86 -18.51
N ALA A 404 -2.43 34.55 -19.67
CA ALA A 404 -1.85 34.03 -20.91
C ALA A 404 -0.36 33.68 -20.83
N PRO A 405 0.53 34.46 -20.17
CA PRO A 405 1.94 34.12 -20.06
C PRO A 405 2.18 32.80 -19.32
N VAL A 406 1.47 32.58 -18.22
CA VAL A 406 1.66 31.39 -17.36
C VAL A 406 0.97 30.16 -17.97
N LEU A 407 -0.19 30.34 -18.62
CA LEU A 407 -0.84 29.27 -19.38
C LEU A 407 0.04 28.77 -20.54
N ARG A 408 0.72 29.68 -21.26
CA ARG A 408 1.69 29.34 -22.30
C ARG A 408 2.94 28.66 -21.73
N GLU A 409 3.48 29.16 -20.61
CA GLU A 409 4.65 28.56 -19.95
C GLU A 409 4.40 27.09 -19.56
N PHE A 410 3.22 26.79 -19.01
CA PHE A 410 2.89 25.44 -18.55
C PHE A 410 2.15 24.55 -19.56
N GLY A 411 1.78 25.09 -20.72
CA GLY A 411 1.07 24.36 -21.78
C GLY A 411 -0.37 23.99 -21.41
N ILE A 412 -1.10 24.86 -20.71
CA ILE A 412 -2.42 24.58 -20.15
C ILE A 412 -3.53 24.97 -21.14
N ASP A 413 -4.17 23.99 -21.78
CA ASP A 413 -5.29 24.22 -22.72
C ASP A 413 -6.67 24.09 -22.05
N PHE A 414 -6.74 23.35 -20.94
CA PHE A 414 -7.99 23.05 -20.24
C PHE A 414 -7.94 23.43 -18.77
N VAL A 415 -9.08 23.87 -18.24
CA VAL A 415 -9.29 24.09 -16.80
C VAL A 415 -10.52 23.30 -16.37
N VAL A 416 -10.39 22.53 -15.30
CA VAL A 416 -11.48 21.73 -14.72
C VAL A 416 -11.72 22.19 -13.30
N LEU A 417 -12.96 22.58 -12.98
CA LEU A 417 -13.39 22.81 -11.61
C LEU A 417 -14.10 21.55 -11.11
N ALA A 418 -13.42 20.80 -10.24
CA ALA A 418 -13.94 19.60 -9.62
C ALA A 418 -15.09 19.92 -8.66
N PRO A 419 -16.03 18.99 -8.45
CA PRO A 419 -17.05 19.14 -7.42
C PRO A 419 -16.42 19.28 -6.02
N VAL A 420 -17.15 19.89 -5.09
CA VAL A 420 -16.74 19.96 -3.68
C VAL A 420 -16.89 18.57 -3.07
N ASP A 421 -15.78 17.98 -2.65
CA ASP A 421 -15.76 16.73 -1.91
C ASP A 421 -15.93 17.02 -0.40
N GLY A 422 -16.88 16.36 0.28
CA GLY A 422 -17.03 16.44 1.74
C GLY A 422 -18.46 16.57 2.26
N THR A 423 -18.63 16.32 3.56
CA THR A 423 -19.93 16.36 4.26
C THR A 423 -20.34 17.74 4.76
N ASP A 424 -19.45 18.74 4.70
CA ASP A 424 -19.72 20.12 5.11
C ASP A 424 -19.51 21.12 3.93
N PRO A 425 -20.54 21.33 3.10
CA PRO A 425 -20.39 22.00 1.80
C PRO A 425 -20.33 23.54 1.88
N ALA A 426 -20.46 24.14 3.07
CA ALA A 426 -20.65 25.57 3.19
C ALA A 426 -19.42 26.40 2.74
N GLY A 427 -18.22 25.99 3.14
CA GLY A 427 -16.97 26.66 2.77
C GLY A 427 -16.57 26.41 1.31
N GLY A 428 -16.47 25.13 0.93
CA GLY A 428 -16.08 24.73 -0.42
C GLY A 428 -17.09 25.14 -1.50
N GLY A 429 -18.39 25.13 -1.19
CA GLY A 429 -19.43 25.57 -2.12
C GLY A 429 -19.32 27.05 -2.49
N ALA A 430 -18.96 27.91 -1.53
CA ALA A 430 -18.73 29.33 -1.78
C ALA A 430 -17.50 29.56 -2.68
N VAL A 431 -16.42 28.80 -2.45
CA VAL A 431 -15.21 28.86 -3.29
C VAL A 431 -15.49 28.35 -4.70
N SER A 432 -16.18 27.22 -4.82
CA SER A 432 -16.60 26.65 -6.11
C SER A 432 -17.44 27.65 -6.91
N THR A 433 -18.45 28.26 -6.27
CA THR A 433 -19.31 29.26 -6.91
C THR A 433 -18.51 30.48 -7.35
N ARG A 434 -17.59 30.96 -6.51
CA ARG A 434 -16.73 32.11 -6.84
C ARG A 434 -15.81 31.80 -8.03
N ALA A 435 -15.16 30.64 -8.00
CA ALA A 435 -14.28 30.19 -9.07
C ALA A 435 -15.03 30.04 -10.39
N GLN A 436 -16.22 29.43 -10.37
CA GLN A 436 -17.06 29.31 -11.54
C GLN A 436 -17.43 30.69 -12.12
N GLN A 437 -17.89 31.63 -11.27
CA GLN A 437 -18.23 32.98 -11.72
C GLN A 437 -17.03 33.76 -12.27
N ALA A 438 -15.82 33.53 -11.75
CA ALA A 438 -14.60 34.15 -12.24
C ALA A 438 -14.21 33.61 -13.62
N LEU A 439 -14.27 32.29 -13.81
CA LEU A 439 -13.98 31.62 -15.08
C LEU A 439 -15.01 31.99 -16.16
N ASP A 440 -16.30 31.99 -15.83
CA ASP A 440 -17.38 32.36 -16.77
C ASP A 440 -17.35 33.84 -17.15
N GLY A 441 -16.74 34.69 -16.31
CA GLY A 441 -16.61 36.13 -16.54
C GLY A 441 -15.35 36.53 -17.30
N SER A 442 -14.41 35.62 -17.52
CA SER A 442 -13.15 35.89 -18.23
C SER A 442 -13.31 35.74 -19.74
N ALA A 443 -12.65 36.61 -20.50
CA ALA A 443 -12.60 36.49 -21.97
C ALA A 443 -11.64 35.38 -22.44
N ASP A 444 -10.72 34.95 -21.58
CA ASP A 444 -9.67 33.98 -21.90
C ASP A 444 -10.14 32.51 -21.79
N PHE A 445 -11.36 32.28 -21.27
CA PHE A 445 -11.91 30.95 -21.04
C PHE A 445 -13.29 30.79 -21.69
N THR A 446 -13.48 29.67 -22.38
CA THR A 446 -14.79 29.28 -22.94
C THR A 446 -15.27 27.99 -22.28
N MET A 447 -16.46 28.02 -21.71
CA MET A 447 -17.09 26.84 -21.10
C MET A 447 -17.43 25.80 -22.18
N ILE A 448 -16.95 24.56 -22.01
CA ILE A 448 -17.26 23.44 -22.91
C ILE A 448 -18.49 22.68 -22.40
N GLY A 449 -18.54 22.43 -21.09
CA GLY A 449 -19.66 21.72 -20.46
C GLY A 449 -19.36 21.14 -19.09
N SER A 450 -20.31 20.37 -18.56
CA SER A 450 -20.20 19.65 -17.29
C SER A 450 -19.96 18.17 -17.51
N SER A 451 -19.15 17.54 -16.66
CA SER A 451 -18.88 16.11 -16.64
C SER A 451 -18.93 15.57 -15.20
N GLU A 452 -18.78 14.25 -15.04
CA GLU A 452 -18.61 13.63 -13.71
C GLU A 452 -17.37 14.16 -12.97
N ALA A 453 -16.33 14.57 -13.71
CA ALA A 453 -15.11 15.16 -13.15
C ALA A 453 -15.27 16.65 -12.78
N GLY A 454 -16.43 17.25 -13.06
CA GLY A 454 -16.71 18.66 -12.81
C GLY A 454 -16.95 19.48 -14.07
N LEU A 455 -16.90 20.80 -13.91
CA LEU A 455 -17.10 21.79 -14.99
C LEU A 455 -15.80 21.98 -15.77
N LEU A 456 -15.89 22.08 -17.11
CA LEU A 456 -14.75 22.15 -18.01
C LEU A 456 -14.77 23.45 -18.84
N TRP A 457 -13.63 24.12 -18.86
CA TRP A 457 -13.35 25.27 -19.73
C TRP A 457 -12.14 24.96 -20.62
N ARG A 458 -12.17 25.52 -21.82
CA ARG A 458 -11.01 25.62 -22.71
C ARG A 458 -10.44 27.03 -22.67
N THR A 459 -9.13 27.17 -22.70
CA THR A 459 -8.51 28.47 -22.92
C THR A 459 -8.71 28.92 -24.38
N THR A 460 -8.82 30.23 -24.60
CA THR A 460 -8.83 30.85 -25.93
C THR A 460 -7.51 31.56 -26.23
N VAL A 461 -6.50 31.39 -25.37
CA VAL A 461 -5.16 31.95 -25.56
C VAL A 461 -4.46 31.24 -26.71
N ASP A 462 -4.03 32.02 -27.71
CA ASP A 462 -3.27 31.52 -28.85
C ASP A 462 -1.82 31.15 -28.48
N ASP A 463 -1.15 30.39 -29.36
CA ASP A 463 0.26 30.00 -29.25
C ASP A 463 0.63 29.20 -27.98
N ILE A 464 -0.30 28.39 -27.47
CA ILE A 464 0.03 27.37 -26.47
C ILE A 464 0.63 26.17 -27.21
N ASP A 465 1.96 26.04 -27.12
CA ASP A 465 2.66 24.85 -27.59
C ASP A 465 2.92 23.92 -26.41
N PRO A 466 2.13 22.84 -26.24
CA PRO A 466 2.33 21.91 -25.13
C PRO A 466 3.68 21.18 -25.22
N ALA A 467 4.33 21.12 -26.39
CA ALA A 467 5.61 20.45 -26.57
C ALA A 467 6.81 21.20 -25.95
N THR A 468 6.67 22.50 -25.70
CA THR A 468 7.70 23.34 -25.06
C THR A 468 7.53 23.43 -23.54
N ALA A 469 6.43 22.90 -22.98
CA ALA A 469 6.14 22.99 -21.56
C ALA A 469 7.03 22.02 -20.75
N PRO A 470 7.67 22.47 -19.65
CA PRO A 470 8.66 21.68 -18.91
C PRO A 470 8.09 20.37 -18.37
N ALA A 471 8.73 19.25 -18.72
CA ALA A 471 8.31 17.93 -18.28
C ALA A 471 8.50 17.79 -16.76
N ALA A 472 7.49 17.28 -16.05
CA ALA A 472 7.59 17.05 -14.60
C ALA A 472 8.71 16.05 -14.22
N GLN A 473 9.13 15.18 -15.14
CA GLN A 473 10.24 14.24 -14.93
C GLN A 473 11.63 14.89 -14.83
N GLU A 474 11.84 16.13 -15.32
CA GLU A 474 13.19 16.72 -15.37
C GLU A 474 13.77 16.96 -13.96
N GLU A 475 12.95 17.38 -12.99
CA GLU A 475 13.42 17.64 -11.63
C GLU A 475 13.89 16.38 -10.88
N LEU A 476 13.30 15.21 -11.18
CA LEU A 476 13.68 13.95 -10.55
C LEU A 476 14.96 13.36 -11.16
N SER A 477 15.16 13.56 -12.47
CA SER A 477 16.35 13.08 -13.18
C SER A 477 17.65 13.79 -12.78
N ALA A 478 17.54 15.01 -12.22
CA ALA A 478 18.69 15.76 -11.70
C ALA A 478 19.20 15.22 -10.35
N VAL A 479 18.40 14.43 -9.62
CA VAL A 479 18.69 13.99 -8.24
C VAL A 479 19.02 12.50 -8.14
N GLU A 480 18.72 11.68 -9.15
CA GLU A 480 19.19 10.28 -9.17
C GLU A 480 20.63 10.17 -9.70
N PRO A 481 21.64 9.92 -8.85
CA PRO A 481 22.93 9.51 -9.37
C PRO A 481 22.76 8.12 -10.02
N ALA A 482 22.75 8.09 -11.36
CA ALA A 482 22.79 6.87 -12.18
C ALA A 482 23.61 5.69 -11.58
N PRO A 483 24.81 5.90 -10.98
CA PRO A 483 25.55 4.79 -10.38
C PRO A 483 24.85 4.08 -9.20
N LEU A 484 24.04 4.78 -8.39
CA LEU A 484 23.32 4.14 -7.28
C LEU A 484 22.22 3.21 -7.80
N ARG A 485 21.49 3.64 -8.84
CA ARG A 485 20.47 2.83 -9.48
C ARG A 485 21.08 1.57 -10.10
N ASP A 486 22.19 1.72 -10.81
CA ASP A 486 22.87 0.60 -11.47
C ASP A 486 23.44 -0.38 -10.44
N ALA A 487 24.02 0.12 -9.34
CA ALA A 487 24.46 -0.72 -8.22
C ALA A 487 23.29 -1.50 -7.59
N GLY A 488 22.13 -0.85 -7.37
CA GLY A 488 20.93 -1.51 -6.88
C GLY A 488 20.45 -2.65 -7.79
N LEU A 489 20.47 -2.43 -9.11
CA LEU A 489 20.14 -3.45 -10.10
C LEU A 489 21.12 -4.64 -10.08
N VAL A 490 22.42 -4.38 -9.93
CA VAL A 490 23.44 -5.44 -9.80
C VAL A 490 23.21 -6.26 -8.53
N LEU A 491 22.88 -5.62 -7.40
CA LEU A 491 22.58 -6.31 -6.15
C LEU A 491 21.32 -7.19 -6.25
N LEU A 492 20.28 -6.70 -6.93
CA LEU A 492 19.08 -7.49 -7.24
C LEU A 492 19.42 -8.70 -8.13
N ALA A 493 20.23 -8.50 -9.17
CA ALA A 493 20.64 -9.58 -10.07
C ALA A 493 21.47 -10.65 -9.34
N LEU A 494 22.38 -10.24 -8.44
CA LEU A 494 23.16 -11.16 -7.63
C LEU A 494 22.29 -11.96 -6.66
N ALA A 495 21.33 -11.31 -6.01
CA ALA A 495 20.37 -11.97 -5.12
C ALA A 495 19.47 -12.95 -5.90
N ALA A 496 19.06 -12.60 -7.12
CA ALA A 496 18.33 -13.47 -8.04
C ALA A 496 19.14 -14.72 -8.38
N LEU A 497 20.41 -14.55 -8.75
CA LEU A 497 21.30 -15.65 -9.04
C LEU A 497 21.50 -16.58 -7.83
N LEU A 498 21.59 -16.01 -6.63
CA LEU A 498 21.74 -16.77 -5.38
C LEU A 498 20.46 -17.53 -4.99
N ALA A 499 19.28 -16.99 -5.32
CA ALA A 499 17.99 -17.61 -5.03
C ALA A 499 17.71 -18.82 -5.91
N VAL A 500 18.25 -18.84 -7.14
CA VAL A 500 18.12 -19.99 -8.04
C VAL A 500 18.85 -21.20 -7.40
N PRO A 501 18.17 -22.34 -7.20
CA PRO A 501 18.81 -23.52 -6.67
C PRO A 501 19.82 -24.07 -7.68
N THR A 502 21.08 -23.66 -7.56
CA THR A 502 22.17 -24.24 -8.32
C THR A 502 22.33 -25.70 -7.88
N ARG A 503 21.84 -26.63 -8.70
CA ARG A 503 22.09 -28.07 -8.54
C ARG A 503 23.56 -28.37 -8.88
N ILE A 504 24.49 -27.84 -8.10
CA ILE A 504 25.85 -28.36 -8.10
C ILE A 504 25.75 -29.67 -7.33
N GLY A 505 25.60 -30.76 -8.07
CA GLY A 505 25.43 -32.10 -7.51
C GLY A 505 26.58 -32.41 -6.57
N SER A 506 26.31 -32.54 -5.28
CA SER A 506 27.20 -33.29 -4.41
C SER A 506 27.32 -34.71 -4.98
N PRO A 507 28.53 -35.27 -5.14
CA PRO A 507 28.68 -36.65 -5.53
C PRO A 507 27.83 -37.53 -4.62
N ARG A 508 26.97 -38.34 -5.23
CA ARG A 508 26.18 -39.36 -4.52
C ARG A 508 27.16 -40.31 -3.85
N VAL A 509 27.41 -40.14 -2.56
CA VAL A 509 27.89 -41.23 -1.73
C VAL A 509 26.68 -42.10 -1.45
N ARG A 510 26.57 -43.15 -2.28
CA ARG A 510 25.58 -44.21 -2.20
C ARG A 510 26.21 -45.36 -1.41
N GLU A 511 25.47 -45.80 -0.38
CA GLU A 511 25.58 -46.99 0.48
C GLU A 511 25.79 -46.62 1.95
N SER A 512 24.95 -47.01 2.90
CA SER A 512 24.19 -48.26 3.02
C SER A 512 22.76 -48.08 3.57
N ARG A 513 21.94 -49.12 3.35
CA ARG A 513 20.52 -49.26 3.72
C ARG A 513 20.30 -49.42 5.23
N HIS A 514 19.06 -49.08 5.62
CA HIS A 514 18.35 -49.36 6.88
C HIS A 514 18.73 -48.56 8.12
N VAL A 515 18.07 -47.40 8.30
CA VAL A 515 17.40 -47.01 9.56
C VAL A 515 16.17 -46.16 9.19
N GLU A 516 14.99 -46.79 9.26
CA GLU A 516 13.73 -46.11 9.62
C GLU A 516 13.91 -45.61 11.07
N ASP A 517 13.46 -44.40 11.40
CA ASP A 517 13.70 -43.66 12.66
C ASP A 517 15.10 -43.06 12.88
N GLN A 518 15.34 -41.82 12.38
CA GLN A 518 16.13 -40.75 13.05
C GLN A 518 16.00 -39.42 12.28
N ALA A 519 14.84 -38.77 12.37
CA ALA A 519 14.75 -37.31 12.21
C ALA A 519 14.86 -36.70 13.61
N GLU A 520 16.05 -36.84 14.19
CA GLU A 520 16.29 -36.70 15.62
C GLU A 520 17.36 -35.63 15.89
N TYR A 521 16.92 -34.63 16.67
CA TYR A 521 17.62 -33.60 17.46
C TYR A 521 18.54 -32.54 16.81
N ALA A 522 18.04 -31.30 16.84
CA ALA A 522 18.80 -30.16 17.34
C ALA A 522 17.86 -29.12 17.96
N PHE A 523 17.13 -29.51 19.02
CA PHE A 523 16.58 -28.63 20.07
C PHE A 523 15.96 -29.54 21.16
N GLY A 524 16.74 -29.89 22.17
CA GLY A 524 16.37 -30.69 23.36
C GLY A 524 17.66 -31.01 24.13
N GLU A 525 17.93 -30.25 25.20
CA GLU A 525 17.78 -30.64 26.61
C GLU A 525 18.89 -31.58 27.12
N GLU A 526 19.70 -31.01 28.01
CA GLU A 526 20.85 -31.63 28.65
C GLU A 526 20.42 -32.08 30.05
N GLY A 527 20.09 -33.37 30.17
CA GLY A 527 19.69 -34.03 31.40
C GLY A 527 20.81 -34.90 31.96
N SER A 528 21.26 -34.55 33.16
CA SER A 528 22.29 -35.18 33.98
C SER A 528 22.12 -36.69 34.23
N ARG A 529 23.19 -37.47 34.02
CA ARG A 529 23.51 -38.64 34.85
C ARG A 529 24.99 -38.70 35.20
N MET A 530 25.18 -39.01 36.47
CA MET A 530 26.40 -39.02 37.26
C MET A 530 27.08 -40.39 37.10
N THR A 531 28.33 -40.40 36.65
CA THR A 531 29.26 -41.52 36.87
C THR A 531 30.63 -40.92 37.17
N GLU A 532 31.17 -41.35 38.30
CA GLU A 532 32.41 -40.90 38.95
C GLU A 532 33.67 -41.30 38.15
N PRO A 533 34.79 -40.56 38.23
CA PRO A 533 35.91 -40.71 37.30
C PRO A 533 37.13 -41.42 37.92
N SER A 534 37.85 -42.19 37.11
CA SER A 534 39.24 -42.56 37.38
C SER A 534 40.16 -42.09 36.25
N GLY A 535 41.23 -41.38 36.59
CA GLY A 535 42.45 -41.34 35.78
C GLY A 535 42.71 -40.08 34.96
N ASP A 536 43.31 -39.09 35.61
CA ASP A 536 44.44 -38.25 35.15
C ASP A 536 44.78 -38.20 33.63
N ARG A 537 44.52 -37.06 32.98
CA ARG A 537 45.57 -36.25 32.30
C ARG A 537 45.05 -34.94 31.70
N ARG A 538 45.60 -33.85 32.25
CA ARG A 538 45.92 -32.52 31.68
C ARG A 538 45.46 -32.24 30.22
N THR A 539 44.67 -31.18 30.01
CA THR A 539 45.16 -29.82 29.61
C THR A 539 44.03 -28.88 29.17
N ARG A 540 44.01 -27.70 29.81
CA ARG A 540 43.73 -26.34 29.32
C ARG A 540 42.56 -26.04 28.35
N ILE A 541 41.80 -25.03 28.79
CA ILE A 541 40.89 -24.13 28.07
C ILE A 541 39.43 -24.60 28.00
N ARG A 542 38.62 -24.09 28.95
CA ARG A 542 37.24 -23.60 28.74
C ARG A 542 36.67 -23.09 30.07
N SER A 543 36.89 -21.82 30.35
CA SER A 543 36.30 -21.10 31.48
C SER A 543 35.77 -19.75 31.01
N VAL A 544 34.81 -19.72 30.08
CA VAL A 544 34.03 -18.48 29.76
C VAL A 544 32.55 -18.75 29.41
N ALA A 545 32.10 -19.99 29.21
CA ALA A 545 30.75 -20.24 28.67
C ALA A 545 29.61 -20.37 29.72
N ARG A 546 29.72 -19.75 30.91
CA ARG A 546 28.69 -19.90 31.96
C ARG A 546 28.15 -18.60 32.59
N VAL A 547 28.37 -17.45 31.96
CA VAL A 547 27.86 -16.15 32.48
C VAL A 547 26.81 -15.50 31.54
N GLY A 548 26.56 -16.05 30.35
CA GLY A 548 25.61 -15.47 29.38
C GLY A 548 24.10 -15.69 29.65
N GLY A 549 23.72 -16.29 30.77
CA GLY A 549 22.33 -16.64 31.08
C GLY A 549 21.57 -15.66 31.99
N ARG A 550 22.25 -14.68 32.59
CA ARG A 550 21.65 -13.79 33.62
C ARG A 550 21.45 -12.33 33.20
N ILE A 551 21.82 -11.95 31.97
CA ILE A 551 21.62 -10.58 31.48
C ILE A 551 20.33 -10.44 30.64
N LEU A 552 19.79 -11.54 30.10
CA LEU A 552 18.55 -11.51 29.32
C LEU A 552 17.27 -11.36 30.16
N GLY A 553 17.35 -11.61 31.48
CA GLY A 553 16.23 -11.35 32.40
C GLY A 553 16.09 -9.88 32.81
N GLY A 554 17.18 -9.09 32.75
CA GLY A 554 17.20 -7.71 33.22
C GLY A 554 16.63 -6.70 32.22
N VAL A 555 16.78 -6.95 30.92
CA VAL A 555 16.33 -6.02 29.87
C VAL A 555 14.89 -6.32 29.41
N ALA A 556 14.45 -7.58 29.47
CA ALA A 556 13.05 -7.94 29.23
C ALA A 556 12.15 -7.66 30.45
N GLY A 557 12.69 -7.69 31.67
CA GLY A 557 11.94 -7.38 32.90
C GLY A 557 11.60 -5.89 33.07
N LEU A 558 12.41 -4.98 32.52
CA LEU A 558 12.18 -3.54 32.67
C LEU A 558 11.07 -3.01 31.74
N GLY A 559 10.83 -3.66 30.60
CA GLY A 559 9.70 -3.33 29.71
C GLY A 559 8.34 -3.87 30.18
N ILE A 560 8.34 -4.95 30.96
CA ILE A 560 7.12 -5.61 31.44
C ILE A 560 6.63 -5.00 32.77
N ALA A 561 7.52 -4.45 33.59
CA ALA A 561 7.15 -3.77 34.83
C ALA A 561 6.56 -2.35 34.63
N GLY A 562 6.81 -1.70 33.49
CA GLY A 562 6.24 -0.39 33.18
C GLY A 562 4.77 -0.42 32.69
N ALA A 563 4.31 -1.56 32.17
CA ALA A 563 2.97 -1.68 31.57
C ALA A 563 1.93 -2.38 32.47
N ALA A 564 2.34 -2.95 33.61
CA ALA A 564 1.48 -3.80 34.44
C ALA A 564 1.02 -3.15 35.77
N VAL A 565 1.27 -1.85 36.00
CA VAL A 565 0.86 -1.15 37.25
C VAL A 565 -0.36 -0.21 37.05
N LEU A 566 -0.93 -0.11 35.85
CA LEU A 566 -2.14 0.70 35.58
C LEU A 566 -3.30 -0.16 35.07
N GLY A 567 -3.75 -1.10 35.89
CA GLY A 567 -4.86 -1.98 35.54
C GLY A 567 -5.59 -2.51 36.76
N GLY A 568 -6.14 -1.63 37.59
CA GLY A 568 -6.92 -2.06 38.75
C GLY A 568 -7.68 -0.93 39.45
N ALA A 569 -8.95 -0.78 39.07
CA ALA A 569 -10.05 -0.15 39.81
C ALA A 569 -9.92 1.35 40.18
N LEU A 570 -10.59 2.21 39.39
CA LEU A 570 -11.31 3.47 39.76
C LEU A 570 -11.53 4.34 38.48
N PRO A 571 -12.51 5.27 38.44
CA PRO A 571 -13.07 5.81 37.20
C PRO A 571 -12.02 6.63 36.43
N LEU A 572 -11.96 6.40 35.12
CA LEU A 572 -10.95 6.98 34.22
C LEU A 572 -11.15 8.51 34.08
N PRO A 573 -10.15 9.34 34.43
CA PRO A 573 -10.06 10.69 33.87
C PRO A 573 -9.53 10.62 32.43
N SER A 574 -10.04 11.50 31.57
CA SER A 574 -9.55 11.71 30.21
C SER A 574 -8.06 12.06 30.23
N VAL A 575 -7.20 11.11 29.84
CA VAL A 575 -5.77 11.35 29.67
C VAL A 575 -5.58 12.09 28.35
N THR A 576 -5.63 13.42 28.41
CA THR A 576 -5.02 14.33 27.42
C THR A 576 -3.51 14.30 27.62
N GLY A 577 -2.88 13.21 27.18
CA GLY A 577 -1.44 13.09 27.07
C GLY A 577 -1.07 13.04 25.60
N ALA A 578 -1.16 14.18 24.91
CA ALA A 578 -0.60 14.32 23.58
C ALA A 578 0.92 14.18 23.70
N ALA A 579 1.47 13.04 23.28
CA ALA A 579 2.86 13.02 22.85
C ALA A 579 2.95 14.03 21.70
N GLU A 580 3.76 15.08 21.88
CA GLU A 580 3.94 16.07 20.82
C GLU A 580 4.36 15.33 19.55
N PRO A 581 3.59 15.44 18.45
CA PRO A 581 3.99 14.86 17.19
C PRO A 581 5.35 15.47 16.82
N VAL A 582 6.29 14.63 16.38
CA VAL A 582 7.54 15.13 15.77
C VAL A 582 7.15 15.70 14.41
N VAL A 583 6.64 16.92 14.44
CA VAL A 583 6.51 17.75 13.27
C VAL A 583 7.91 18.34 13.07
N VAL A 584 8.53 18.02 11.94
CA VAL A 584 9.69 18.80 11.49
C VAL A 584 9.12 20.15 11.06
N VAL A 585 8.89 21.03 12.03
CA VAL A 585 8.52 22.42 11.79
C VAL A 585 9.82 23.14 11.42
N PRO A 586 9.97 23.66 10.19
CA PRO A 586 11.05 24.60 9.93
C PRO A 586 10.85 25.82 10.82
N GLU A 587 11.94 26.29 11.40
CA GLU A 587 12.04 27.52 12.17
C GLU A 587 11.35 28.68 11.42
N ALA A 588 10.53 29.46 12.13
CA ALA A 588 9.56 30.39 11.55
C ALA A 588 10.18 31.44 10.61
N ALA A 589 9.94 31.28 9.31
CA ALA A 589 9.78 32.36 8.33
C ALA A 589 9.12 31.78 7.06
N ASP A 590 8.13 32.49 6.54
CA ASP A 590 7.50 32.30 5.22
C ASP A 590 6.64 31.04 5.02
N LEU A 591 5.50 30.97 5.73
CA LEU A 591 4.31 30.31 5.21
C LEU A 591 3.38 31.38 4.63
N LEU A 592 3.39 31.55 3.31
CA LEU A 592 2.39 32.34 2.58
C LEU A 592 1.08 31.55 2.52
N GLN A 593 0.23 31.76 3.52
CA GLN A 593 -1.21 31.61 3.36
C GLN A 593 -1.69 32.72 2.43
N VAL A 594 -2.17 32.37 1.24
CA VAL A 594 -2.94 33.30 0.41
C VAL A 594 -4.34 33.41 1.03
N CYS A 595 -4.44 34.26 2.05
CA CYS A 595 -5.73 34.74 2.54
C CYS A 595 -6.42 35.54 1.43
N ALA A 596 -7.74 35.45 1.34
CA ALA A 596 -8.53 36.43 0.60
C ALA A 596 -8.17 37.85 1.12
N GLY A 597 -7.71 38.72 0.23
CA GLY A 597 -7.18 40.04 0.58
C GLY A 597 -8.19 40.95 1.31
N PRO A 598 -7.69 41.97 2.04
CA PRO A 598 -8.46 42.68 3.06
C PRO A 598 -9.24 43.87 2.50
N LEU A 599 -10.54 43.90 2.78
CA LEU A 599 -11.29 45.14 2.97
C LEU A 599 -11.87 45.08 4.38
N LEU A 600 -11.08 45.52 5.37
CA LEU A 600 -11.51 46.12 6.64
C LEU A 600 -10.26 46.43 7.49
N LEU A 601 -9.70 47.62 7.27
CA LEU A 601 -8.85 48.29 8.26
C LEU A 601 -9.53 49.62 8.60
N ALA A 602 -10.25 49.61 9.71
CA ALA A 602 -10.52 50.80 10.51
C ALA A 602 -10.66 50.40 11.98
N GLY A 603 -9.72 50.88 12.81
CA GLY A 603 -9.86 50.94 14.27
C GLY A 603 -9.08 49.88 15.06
N GLY A 604 -7.86 50.23 15.47
CA GLY A 604 -7.09 49.47 16.46
C GLY A 604 -7.54 49.73 17.90
N GLY A 605 -7.04 48.90 18.82
CA GLY A 605 -7.11 49.11 20.26
C GLY A 605 -7.08 47.81 21.07
N GLU A 606 -5.95 47.56 21.73
CA GLU A 606 -5.71 46.47 22.67
C GLU A 606 -6.65 46.53 23.90
N THR A 607 -7.08 45.37 24.43
CA THR A 607 -6.90 44.89 25.83
C THR A 607 -7.89 43.79 26.23
N ALA A 608 -7.31 42.70 26.77
CA ALA A 608 -7.73 41.87 27.90
C ALA A 608 -9.23 41.52 28.19
N SER A 609 -9.45 40.19 28.25
CA SER A 609 -10.09 39.45 29.36
C SER A 609 -11.62 39.45 29.61
N THR A 610 -12.07 38.24 29.98
CA THR A 610 -13.27 37.85 30.75
C THR A 610 -14.66 37.86 30.12
N ALA A 611 -15.23 36.63 30.08
CA ALA A 611 -16.58 36.22 30.47
C ALA A 611 -17.69 37.28 30.60
N SER A 612 -18.86 36.99 30.02
CA SER A 612 -20.15 36.73 30.72
C SER A 612 -21.35 36.96 29.82
N ALA A 613 -22.43 36.26 30.16
CA ALA A 613 -23.74 36.26 29.53
C ALA A 613 -24.54 37.58 29.69
N VAL A 614 -25.77 37.55 29.13
CA VAL A 614 -26.97 38.38 29.40
C VAL A 614 -27.26 39.50 28.39
N GLY A 615 -28.22 39.23 27.49
CA GLY A 615 -29.63 39.67 27.61
C GLY A 615 -29.99 41.16 27.48
N SER A 616 -31.14 41.37 26.84
CA SER A 616 -32.00 42.58 26.74
C SER A 616 -31.58 43.63 25.70
N GLU A 617 -32.45 44.42 25.08
CA GLU A 617 -33.88 44.44 24.70
C GLU A 617 -34.06 45.78 23.93
N GLN A 618 -35.20 45.97 23.25
CA GLN A 618 -35.77 47.24 22.74
C GLN A 618 -35.34 47.65 21.30
N VAL A 619 -36.16 47.44 20.27
CA VAL A 619 -37.46 48.06 19.89
C VAL A 619 -37.27 49.30 19.01
N VAL A 620 -37.83 49.25 17.78
CA VAL A 620 -38.64 50.25 17.03
C VAL A 620 -39.00 49.58 15.66
N ARG A 621 -40.22 49.01 15.44
CA ARG A 621 -41.44 49.57 14.76
C ARG A 621 -41.15 50.36 13.47
N ASP A 622 -41.81 50.26 12.32
CA ASP A 622 -43.01 49.64 11.73
C ASP A 622 -42.65 49.47 10.22
N VAL A 623 -43.25 48.63 9.37
CA VAL A 623 -44.61 48.70 8.80
C VAL A 623 -44.88 47.38 8.06
N GLN A 624 -46.00 46.72 8.39
CA GLN A 624 -46.65 45.73 7.54
C GLN A 624 -47.48 46.43 6.45
N GLY A 625 -47.41 45.90 5.23
CA GLY A 625 -48.43 46.04 4.21
C GLY A 625 -48.43 44.76 3.39
N GLY A 626 -49.42 43.90 3.63
CA GLY A 626 -49.67 42.72 2.81
C GLY A 626 -50.48 43.06 1.58
N GLU A 627 -50.37 42.23 0.55
CA GLU A 627 -51.45 41.97 -0.39
C GLU A 627 -51.32 40.53 -0.88
N GLU A 628 -52.46 39.83 -0.78
CA GLU A 628 -52.73 38.48 -1.23
C GLU A 628 -52.81 38.45 -2.76
N GLU A 629 -52.20 37.47 -3.43
CA GLU A 629 -52.85 36.93 -4.63
C GLU A 629 -52.53 35.45 -4.84
N ALA A 630 -53.61 34.67 -4.91
CA ALA A 630 -53.65 33.24 -5.10
C ALA A 630 -53.71 32.89 -6.59
N VAL A 631 -52.91 31.92 -7.04
CA VAL A 631 -53.14 31.24 -8.32
C VAL A 631 -52.98 29.72 -8.14
N ARG A 632 -54.09 29.01 -8.38
CA ARG A 632 -54.20 27.54 -8.41
C ARG A 632 -53.69 26.94 -9.75
N PRO A 633 -53.34 25.64 -9.79
CA PRO A 633 -52.85 24.95 -10.98
C PRO A 633 -53.97 24.26 -11.78
N PRO A 634 -53.72 23.86 -13.05
CA PRO A 634 -54.43 22.74 -13.69
C PRO A 634 -53.44 21.57 -13.92
N SER A 635 -53.65 20.38 -13.33
CA SER A 635 -54.55 19.28 -13.71
C SER A 635 -54.26 18.59 -15.07
N SER A 636 -53.68 17.38 -14.96
CA SER A 636 -54.02 16.12 -15.65
C SER A 636 -54.24 16.04 -17.17
N GLY A 637 -53.49 15.11 -17.78
CA GLY A 637 -53.79 14.44 -19.06
C GLY A 637 -52.51 14.26 -19.87
N GLY A 638 -52.12 13.13 -20.44
CA GLY A 638 -52.71 11.81 -20.63
C GLY A 638 -51.76 11.10 -21.61
N TRP A 639 -51.48 9.82 -21.36
CA TRP A 639 -50.63 8.98 -22.21
C TRP A 639 -51.15 8.84 -23.65
N ARG A 640 -50.25 8.87 -24.65
CA ARG A 640 -50.18 7.90 -25.78
C ARG A 640 -48.91 8.10 -26.64
N PRO A 641 -48.31 7.01 -27.19
CA PRO A 641 -47.07 7.06 -27.97
C PRO A 641 -47.35 7.08 -29.49
N VAL A 642 -46.58 7.84 -30.28
CA VAL A 642 -46.62 7.76 -31.75
C VAL A 642 -45.23 7.91 -32.37
N ARG A 643 -44.80 6.79 -32.98
CA ARG A 643 -44.08 6.57 -34.26
C ARG A 643 -42.97 7.52 -34.74
N ARG A 644 -41.84 6.86 -35.05
CA ARG A 644 -40.75 7.22 -35.98
C ARG A 644 -41.22 7.91 -37.27
N PRO A 645 -40.31 8.69 -37.89
CA PRO A 645 -40.03 8.49 -39.31
C PRO A 645 -38.54 8.24 -39.61
N VAL A 646 -38.36 7.41 -40.62
CA VAL A 646 -37.14 7.07 -41.36
C VAL A 646 -36.83 8.17 -42.35
N TRP A 647 -35.57 8.63 -42.46
CA TRP A 647 -35.05 9.29 -43.67
C TRP A 647 -33.63 8.79 -43.99
N CYS A 648 -33.49 8.33 -45.22
CA CYS A 648 -32.24 7.96 -45.92
C CYS A 648 -31.78 9.11 -46.83
N CYS A 649 -30.56 8.96 -47.37
CA CYS A 649 -29.94 9.63 -48.53
C CYS A 649 -29.25 10.97 -48.22
N VAL A 650 -28.06 11.34 -48.72
CA VAL A 650 -27.22 10.84 -49.83
C VAL A 650 -25.82 11.50 -49.73
N CYS A 651 -24.76 10.82 -50.21
CA CYS A 651 -23.41 11.38 -50.47
C CYS A 651 -23.27 11.91 -51.91
N PRO A 652 -22.38 12.88 -52.15
CA PRO A 652 -21.57 12.97 -53.38
C PRO A 652 -20.07 12.95 -53.02
N SER A 653 -19.18 12.08 -53.50
CA SER A 653 -18.72 11.71 -54.86
C SER A 653 -17.51 12.53 -55.38
N TRP A 654 -16.36 11.81 -55.51
CA TRP A 654 -15.26 11.91 -56.50
C TRP A 654 -14.21 13.03 -56.29
N THR A 655 -12.89 12.82 -56.43
CA THR A 655 -12.11 12.22 -57.55
C THR A 655 -10.71 11.70 -57.17
N THR A 656 -10.26 10.62 -57.85
CA THR A 656 -8.89 10.03 -57.91
C THR A 656 -8.01 10.68 -59.01
N PRO A 657 -6.67 10.41 -59.13
CA PRO A 657 -6.18 9.23 -59.88
C PRO A 657 -4.81 8.58 -59.48
N GLN A 658 -4.82 7.24 -59.48
CA GLN A 658 -3.91 6.27 -60.13
C GLN A 658 -2.37 6.23 -59.89
N ALA A 659 -1.89 5.02 -59.51
CA ALA A 659 -0.75 4.34 -60.15
C ALA A 659 -0.76 2.79 -59.92
N SER A 660 -1.01 2.05 -61.01
CA SER A 660 -0.51 0.72 -61.44
C SER A 660 -0.26 -0.45 -60.45
N ALA A 661 -0.95 -1.58 -60.72
CA ALA A 661 -0.57 -2.96 -60.37
C ALA A 661 0.34 -3.60 -61.46
N PRO A 662 0.85 -4.86 -61.34
CA PRO A 662 0.00 -6.04 -61.57
C PRO A 662 0.35 -7.38 -60.82
N ARG A 663 -0.74 -8.05 -60.41
CA ARG A 663 -1.15 -9.48 -60.59
C ARG A 663 -0.17 -10.67 -60.37
N ARG A 664 -0.65 -11.65 -59.59
CA ARG A 664 -1.09 -13.06 -59.92
C ARG A 664 -1.16 -13.85 -58.59
N ALA A 665 -1.96 -14.88 -58.32
CA ALA A 665 -3.21 -15.45 -58.81
C ALA A 665 -3.71 -16.43 -57.69
N ARG A 666 -5.03 -16.60 -57.57
CA ARG A 666 -5.82 -17.43 -56.62
C ARG A 666 -5.77 -18.96 -56.97
N PRO A 667 -6.63 -19.87 -56.42
CA PRO A 667 -6.91 -20.39 -55.05
C PRO A 667 -7.06 -21.97 -55.12
N PRO A 668 -8.03 -22.72 -54.50
CA PRO A 668 -8.63 -22.80 -53.14
C PRO A 668 -8.66 -24.23 -52.48
N ARG A 669 -8.99 -24.27 -51.17
CA ARG A 669 -9.84 -25.21 -50.35
C ARG A 669 -9.92 -26.74 -50.59
N ALA A 670 -9.86 -27.52 -49.50
CA ALA A 670 -10.91 -28.45 -48.95
C ALA A 670 -10.33 -29.34 -47.80
N ARG A 671 -10.92 -29.42 -46.59
CA ARG A 671 -11.92 -30.41 -46.06
C ARG A 671 -11.32 -31.84 -45.95
N THR A 672 -11.22 -32.56 -44.82
CA THR A 672 -12.23 -33.14 -43.90
C THR A 672 -11.52 -33.92 -42.76
N SER A 673 -11.89 -33.77 -41.49
CA SER A 673 -12.70 -34.67 -40.62
C SER A 673 -12.03 -35.91 -39.97
N ARG A 674 -12.16 -35.95 -38.63
CA ARG A 674 -12.52 -37.09 -37.72
C ARG A 674 -11.50 -38.21 -37.41
N ALA A 675 -11.27 -38.37 -36.10
CA ALA A 675 -11.51 -39.57 -35.26
C ALA A 675 -10.31 -40.08 -34.43
N SER A 676 -10.48 -40.03 -33.10
CA SER A 676 -9.80 -40.85 -32.07
C SER A 676 -10.37 -42.30 -32.07
N PRO A 677 -9.89 -43.34 -31.32
CA PRO A 677 -9.29 -43.28 -29.97
C PRO A 677 -8.23 -44.36 -29.54
N ARG A 678 -7.66 -44.11 -28.34
CA ARG A 678 -7.18 -45.01 -27.24
C ARG A 678 -6.88 -46.51 -27.50
N ARG A 679 -5.73 -46.99 -26.98
CA ARG A 679 -5.52 -47.95 -25.84
C ARG A 679 -4.12 -48.63 -25.91
N THR A 680 -3.23 -48.38 -24.94
CA THR A 680 -2.78 -49.26 -23.81
C THR A 680 -1.88 -50.47 -24.12
N ALA A 681 -0.71 -50.44 -23.47
CA ALA A 681 0.06 -51.54 -22.85
C ALA A 681 0.80 -52.57 -23.73
N SER A 682 2.13 -52.64 -23.60
CA SER A 682 2.88 -53.75 -22.95
C SER A 682 4.38 -53.74 -23.34
N SER A 683 5.27 -53.81 -22.34
CA SER A 683 6.70 -54.24 -22.41
C SER A 683 6.77 -55.78 -22.58
N PRO A 684 7.91 -56.51 -22.65
CA PRO A 684 9.34 -56.14 -22.57
C PRO A 684 10.31 -56.95 -23.52
N ALA A 685 11.61 -56.92 -23.20
CA ALA A 685 12.72 -57.86 -23.53
C ALA A 685 13.62 -57.49 -24.75
N THR A 686 14.86 -57.02 -24.52
CA THR A 686 16.16 -57.77 -24.59
C THR A 686 16.36 -58.51 -25.91
N THR A 687 17.46 -58.37 -26.66
CA THR A 687 18.82 -58.83 -26.30
C THR A 687 19.81 -58.42 -27.41
N SER A 688 21.10 -58.32 -27.05
CA SER A 688 22.32 -58.50 -27.88
C SER A 688 22.56 -57.54 -29.06
N GLY A 689 23.76 -57.04 -29.35
CA GLY A 689 25.10 -57.45 -28.96
C GLY A 689 26.05 -57.19 -30.14
N CYS A 690 27.33 -56.98 -29.84
CA CYS A 690 28.48 -56.79 -30.75
C CYS A 690 28.62 -55.42 -31.42
N SER A 691 29.79 -54.77 -31.57
CA SER A 691 31.17 -54.86 -31.04
C SER A 691 32.06 -54.37 -32.20
N ALA A 692 32.99 -53.46 -31.88
CA ALA A 692 34.20 -53.12 -32.65
C ALA A 692 33.96 -52.37 -33.99
N ALA A 693 34.78 -51.41 -34.43
CA ALA A 693 36.07 -50.90 -34.01
C ALA A 693 36.25 -49.45 -34.51
N ARG A 694 37.09 -48.70 -33.79
CA ARG A 694 37.78 -47.45 -34.17
C ARG A 694 38.60 -47.62 -35.47
N PRO A 695 39.02 -46.55 -36.22
CA PRO A 695 39.67 -45.36 -35.66
C PRO A 695 39.42 -43.98 -36.32
N SER A 696 39.70 -42.94 -35.53
CA SER A 696 40.06 -41.55 -35.88
C SER A 696 41.31 -41.50 -36.80
N PRO A 697 41.68 -40.41 -37.53
CA PRO A 697 41.73 -39.02 -37.02
C PRO A 697 41.56 -37.87 -38.05
N GLY A 698 41.68 -36.62 -37.59
CA GLY A 698 41.94 -35.42 -38.40
C GLY A 698 40.84 -34.36 -38.28
N ALA A 699 40.91 -33.40 -37.35
CA ALA A 699 41.76 -32.21 -37.31
C ALA A 699 41.30 -31.08 -38.26
N ALA A 700 41.14 -29.89 -37.65
CA ALA A 700 41.08 -28.54 -38.23
C ALA A 700 39.78 -28.16 -38.98
N ARG A 701 39.30 -26.92 -39.00
CA ARG A 701 39.51 -25.65 -38.29
C ARG A 701 38.44 -24.70 -38.88
N CYS A 702 38.06 -23.71 -38.08
CA CYS A 702 37.64 -22.35 -38.48
C CYS A 702 36.34 -22.08 -39.26
N SER A 703 35.62 -21.12 -38.67
CA SER A 703 34.94 -19.95 -39.27
C SER A 703 33.72 -20.18 -40.16
N SER A 704 32.57 -19.83 -39.62
CA SER A 704 31.84 -18.59 -40.00
C SER A 704 30.92 -18.17 -38.87
#